data_AF-A0A1H2Y5S5-F1
#
_entry.id   AF-A0A1H2Y5S5-F1
#
_cell.length_a   1.000
_cell.length_b   1.000
_cell.length_c   1.000
_cell.angle_alpha   90.00
_cell.angle_beta   90.00
_cell.angle_gamma   90.00
#
_symmetry.space_group_name_H-M   'P 1'
#
loop_
_entity.id
_entity.type
_entity.pdbx_description
1 polymer ?
#
loop_
_entity_poly.entity_id
_entity_poly.type
_entity_poly.pdbx_seq_one_letter_code
_entity_poly.pdbx_strand_id
1 'polypeptide(L)'
;MMLQFERVVATGTAALDSGIGDTALKTFNGETYLYSTTGPGGGIVSWRLVESGNPTEQDQQYFGASIAHQVDRSGTPIHLAGSDLLVLDVDTATGLVGYSLNPDGTIGALQESAALAGGGDLDAAVQLTFGATNLLALAHEDTGQIGTYRINGDGSLSPAASITASTSTLETLQSGSNHFIIAADAVSSMISTYTVDQSTGALSAVAGNEDIQMLGINSPTAVETVQAYGKSWVVVAGSGSNSLSVMELGSNGQLKPTDQVLDTLHTRFGSVQDLSIVQADGRIFVVAGGGDDGITLFTMTPDGQLIHIDSFADTLDSGLQNVQTISAAPVGDELQIFAASQQDAGLTQLSVSIADLGFVAEGYGTVTGTAQDDMLSGGILDTTLNGGAGDDILITGTSATTMTGGSGADIYVIRQSSGPTTITDFQAGTDRLDLTDYPFLRTPAQLDFTSTAQGARIAYRGETIELVSDAGTTLTSAQVFGAGFSGPDHIPVDLGSGPDNNASDGVSGRFTLNSASSNAAAGNAEIRFTPDGGSALVAQANAQGEFELDLPDGTFPGQLDIVKSYSTASNEINALDALQVLRISVGLDPTFGPATAENFIAADITRDGTINALDALAILQISVGQSTSHNAEWVFLDGDADLSAISRNNVVYETGAEVPVIDGALEVDMSSILLGNIEAV
;
A
#
# COMPACT_ATOMS: atom_id res chain seq x y z
N MET A 1 -8.02 1.90 -18.73
CA MET A 1 -8.31 3.25 -18.13
C MET A 1 -7.67 4.40 -18.92
N MET A 2 -8.41 5.49 -19.24
CA MET A 2 -7.90 6.69 -19.94
C MET A 2 -8.55 7.98 -19.42
N LEU A 3 -7.83 9.12 -19.49
CA LEU A 3 -8.34 10.44 -19.14
C LEU A 3 -9.28 10.96 -20.24
N GLN A 4 -10.50 11.36 -19.86
CA GLN A 4 -11.48 11.94 -20.76
C GLN A 4 -11.73 13.40 -20.40
N PHE A 5 -11.59 14.30 -21.37
CA PHE A 5 -11.98 15.69 -21.20
C PHE A 5 -13.49 15.85 -21.32
N GLU A 6 -14.09 16.37 -20.25
CA GLU A 6 -15.53 16.60 -20.20
C GLU A 6 -15.87 18.03 -20.63
N ARG A 7 -15.22 19.03 -20.01
CA ARG A 7 -15.53 20.47 -20.18
C ARG A 7 -14.60 21.37 -19.36
N VAL A 8 -14.78 22.68 -19.53
CA VAL A 8 -14.42 23.71 -18.55
C VAL A 8 -15.70 24.20 -17.85
N VAL A 9 -15.70 24.21 -16.52
CA VAL A 9 -16.80 24.67 -15.66
C VAL A 9 -16.48 26.07 -15.12
N ALA A 10 -17.45 26.99 -15.18
CA ALA A 10 -17.26 28.38 -14.78
C ALA A 10 -18.59 29.00 -14.33
N THR A 11 -18.52 30.01 -13.46
CA THR A 11 -19.65 30.81 -12.97
C THR A 11 -20.15 31.81 -14.02
N GLY A 12 -19.31 32.14 -15.00
CA GLY A 12 -19.54 33.22 -15.95
C GLY A 12 -19.13 34.60 -15.42
N THR A 13 -18.39 34.66 -14.31
CA THR A 13 -17.89 35.89 -13.71
C THR A 13 -16.37 35.84 -13.56
N ALA A 14 -15.66 36.78 -14.19
CA ALA A 14 -14.20 36.79 -14.19
C ALA A 14 -13.56 36.87 -12.79
N ALA A 15 -14.27 37.44 -11.80
CA ALA A 15 -13.79 37.54 -10.43
C ALA A 15 -13.77 36.20 -9.68
N LEU A 16 -14.53 35.20 -10.14
CA LEU A 16 -14.61 33.87 -9.53
C LEU A 16 -14.03 32.77 -10.44
N ASP A 17 -13.89 33.06 -11.74
CA ASP A 17 -13.41 32.10 -12.73
C ASP A 17 -11.92 32.27 -13.04
N SER A 18 -11.32 33.45 -12.81
CA SER A 18 -9.91 33.71 -13.11
C SER A 18 -9.08 33.84 -11.84
N GLY A 19 -7.87 33.28 -11.84
CA GLY A 19 -6.97 33.33 -10.68
C GLY A 19 -7.47 32.47 -9.51
N ILE A 20 -8.11 31.34 -9.81
CA ILE A 20 -8.37 30.27 -8.85
C ILE A 20 -7.00 29.74 -8.44
N GLY A 21 -6.61 29.92 -7.19
CA GLY A 21 -5.31 29.47 -6.71
C GLY A 21 -5.35 28.16 -5.94
N ASP A 22 -6.53 27.77 -5.45
CA ASP A 22 -6.70 26.56 -4.67
C ASP A 22 -8.09 25.96 -4.85
N THR A 23 -8.16 24.64 -4.71
CA THR A 23 -9.39 23.86 -4.73
C THR A 23 -9.39 22.87 -3.58
N ALA A 24 -10.51 22.76 -2.87
CA ALA A 24 -10.64 21.85 -1.75
C ALA A 24 -11.91 21.02 -1.83
N LEU A 25 -11.78 19.73 -1.51
CA LEU A 25 -12.90 18.79 -1.46
C LEU A 25 -13.43 18.63 -0.03
N LYS A 26 -14.75 18.49 0.09
CA LYS A 26 -15.39 18.11 1.34
C LYS A 26 -16.64 17.29 1.08
N THR A 27 -16.76 16.16 1.77
CA THR A 27 -17.95 15.32 1.72
C THR A 27 -18.87 15.62 2.91
N PHE A 28 -20.12 15.99 2.61
CA PHE A 28 -21.17 16.16 3.60
C PHE A 28 -22.33 15.22 3.29
N ASN A 29 -22.78 14.44 4.29
CA ASN A 29 -23.93 13.55 4.16
C ASN A 29 -23.86 12.58 2.95
N GLY A 30 -22.65 12.17 2.55
CA GLY A 30 -22.41 11.29 1.40
C GLY A 30 -22.31 12.00 0.04
N GLU A 31 -22.48 13.32 -0.01
CA GLU A 31 -22.32 14.14 -1.21
C GLU A 31 -20.98 14.87 -1.16
N THR A 32 -20.22 14.84 -2.26
CA THR A 32 -18.93 15.52 -2.36
C THR A 32 -19.08 16.89 -2.99
N TYR A 33 -18.51 17.90 -2.34
CA TYR A 33 -18.49 19.28 -2.79
C TYR A 33 -17.05 19.72 -3.04
N LEU A 34 -16.84 20.45 -4.13
CA LEU A 34 -15.60 21.11 -4.49
C LEU A 34 -15.75 22.61 -4.23
N TYR A 35 -14.82 23.18 -3.48
CA TYR A 35 -14.74 24.61 -3.21
C TYR A 35 -13.54 25.19 -3.96
N SER A 36 -13.78 26.12 -4.89
CA SER A 36 -12.71 26.84 -5.59
C SER A 36 -12.51 28.21 -4.98
N THR A 37 -11.27 28.54 -4.64
CA THR A 37 -10.88 29.81 -4.00
C THR A 37 -10.05 30.64 -4.97
N THR A 38 -10.49 31.88 -5.20
CA THR A 38 -9.75 32.88 -5.98
C THR A 38 -9.02 33.85 -5.07
N GLY A 39 -8.16 34.70 -5.64
CA GLY A 39 -7.38 35.66 -4.87
C GLY A 39 -7.97 37.07 -4.69
N PRO A 40 -7.13 38.11 -4.52
CA PRO A 40 -7.58 39.46 -4.20
C PRO A 40 -8.64 39.99 -5.17
N GLY A 41 -9.79 40.37 -4.62
CA GLY A 41 -10.97 40.88 -5.33
C GLY A 41 -11.97 39.80 -5.76
N GLY A 42 -11.69 38.54 -5.44
CA GLY A 42 -12.52 37.38 -5.78
C GLY A 42 -13.42 36.88 -4.66
N GLY A 43 -13.50 35.56 -4.55
CA GLY A 43 -14.36 34.82 -3.64
C GLY A 43 -14.20 33.31 -3.74
N ILE A 44 -15.19 32.61 -3.19
CA ILE A 44 -15.30 31.14 -3.14
C ILE A 44 -16.52 30.71 -3.96
N VAL A 45 -16.42 29.59 -4.67
CA VAL A 45 -17.56 28.94 -5.33
C VAL A 45 -17.66 27.51 -4.82
N SER A 46 -18.88 27.06 -4.54
CA SER A 46 -19.16 25.67 -4.18
C SER A 46 -19.83 24.94 -5.33
N TRP A 47 -19.29 23.77 -5.67
CA TRP A 47 -19.79 22.88 -6.72
C TRP A 47 -20.13 21.53 -6.10
N ARG A 48 -21.36 21.06 -6.22
CA ARG A 48 -21.70 19.67 -5.89
C ARG A 48 -21.32 18.77 -7.06
N LEU A 49 -20.51 17.75 -6.79
CA LEU A 49 -20.13 16.77 -7.80
C LEU A 49 -21.30 15.81 -8.08
N VAL A 50 -21.42 15.38 -9.32
CA VAL A 50 -22.52 14.52 -9.79
C VAL A 50 -21.95 13.47 -10.74
N GLU A 51 -22.26 12.21 -10.47
CA GLU A 51 -21.85 11.06 -11.31
C GLU A 51 -22.33 11.25 -12.76
N SER A 52 -21.44 10.98 -13.72
CA SER A 52 -21.69 11.10 -15.17
C SER A 52 -22.36 12.42 -15.58
N GLY A 53 -22.08 13.48 -14.82
CA GLY A 53 -22.82 14.73 -14.86
C GLY A 53 -21.94 15.95 -14.67
N ASN A 54 -22.55 17.11 -14.87
CA ASN A 54 -21.89 18.38 -14.63
C ASN A 54 -21.85 18.62 -13.12
N PRO A 55 -20.75 19.13 -12.58
CA PRO A 55 -20.78 19.77 -11.27
C PRO A 55 -21.88 20.84 -11.26
N THR A 56 -22.67 20.84 -10.21
CA THR A 56 -23.75 21.79 -10.04
C THR A 56 -23.33 22.87 -9.05
N GLU A 57 -23.23 24.10 -9.51
CA GLU A 57 -22.96 25.25 -8.66
C GLU A 57 -24.04 25.34 -7.56
N GLN A 58 -23.61 25.30 -6.30
CA GLN A 58 -24.50 25.42 -5.15
C GLN A 58 -24.56 26.85 -4.63
N ASP A 59 -23.42 27.51 -4.58
CA ASP A 59 -23.30 28.84 -3.97
C ASP A 59 -22.05 29.58 -4.41
N GLN A 60 -22.08 30.91 -4.29
CA GLN A 60 -20.97 31.81 -4.55
C GLN A 60 -20.85 32.82 -3.41
N GLN A 61 -19.63 33.03 -2.92
CA GLN A 61 -19.36 33.98 -1.84
C GLN A 61 -18.16 34.86 -2.18
N TYR A 62 -18.43 36.13 -2.53
CA TYR A 62 -17.37 37.14 -2.66
C TYR A 62 -16.75 37.46 -1.32
N PHE A 63 -15.46 37.76 -1.32
CA PHE A 63 -14.78 38.17 -0.10
C PHE A 63 -15.37 39.47 0.47
N GLY A 64 -15.66 39.47 1.76
CA GLY A 64 -16.12 40.66 2.48
C GLY A 64 -15.11 41.81 2.35
N ALA A 65 -15.60 43.05 2.34
CA ALA A 65 -14.76 44.24 2.13
C ALA A 65 -13.57 44.38 3.10
N SER A 66 -13.63 43.74 4.27
CA SER A 66 -12.54 43.71 5.24
C SER A 66 -11.34 42.86 4.83
N ILE A 67 -11.54 41.86 3.97
CA ILE A 67 -10.52 40.89 3.56
C ILE A 67 -10.33 40.80 2.03
N ALA A 68 -11.19 41.46 1.26
CA ALA A 68 -11.24 41.31 -0.20
C ALA A 68 -9.93 41.55 -0.94
N HIS A 69 -8.98 42.30 -0.39
CA HIS A 69 -7.66 42.54 -1.00
C HIS A 69 -6.50 42.02 -0.16
N GLN A 70 -6.77 41.05 0.71
CA GLN A 70 -5.80 40.47 1.65
C GLN A 70 -5.82 38.95 1.62
N VAL A 71 -6.80 38.31 0.97
CA VAL A 71 -6.74 36.87 0.73
C VAL A 71 -5.70 36.64 -0.35
N ASP A 72 -4.69 35.80 -0.11
CA ASP A 72 -3.79 35.40 -1.20
C ASP A 72 -4.55 34.48 -2.14
N ARG A 73 -4.48 33.14 -2.02
CA ARG A 73 -5.32 32.23 -2.82
C ARG A 73 -5.60 30.85 -2.23
N SER A 74 -5.28 30.60 -0.96
CA SER A 74 -5.47 29.30 -0.32
C SER A 74 -6.82 29.18 0.40
N GLY A 75 -7.37 27.97 0.42
CA GLY A 75 -8.59 27.62 1.16
C GLY A 75 -8.55 26.20 1.72
N THR A 76 -8.28 26.05 3.02
CA THR A 76 -8.18 24.74 3.68
C THR A 76 -9.41 24.43 4.55
N PRO A 77 -10.16 23.34 4.30
CA PRO A 77 -11.26 22.93 5.16
C PRO A 77 -10.75 22.37 6.49
N ILE A 78 -11.23 22.93 7.60
CA ILE A 78 -10.99 22.42 8.96
C ILE A 78 -12.29 22.20 9.72
N HIS A 79 -12.26 21.33 10.72
CA HIS A 79 -13.43 21.06 11.56
C HIS A 79 -13.24 21.62 12.98
N LEU A 80 -14.00 22.65 13.32
CA LEU A 80 -14.04 23.30 14.63
C LEU A 80 -15.34 22.95 15.38
N ALA A 81 -15.25 22.01 16.32
CA ALA A 81 -16.32 21.63 17.26
C ALA A 81 -17.76 21.67 16.70
N GLY A 82 -18.02 20.85 15.68
CA GLY A 82 -19.36 20.74 15.06
C GLY A 82 -19.66 21.77 13.97
N SER A 83 -18.68 22.60 13.59
CA SER A 83 -18.73 23.47 12.42
C SER A 83 -17.54 23.19 11.51
N ASP A 84 -17.77 23.10 10.21
CA ASP A 84 -16.70 23.09 9.22
C ASP A 84 -16.44 24.52 8.75
N LEU A 85 -15.17 24.85 8.54
CA LEU A 85 -14.69 26.18 8.16
C LEU A 85 -13.70 26.03 7.01
N LEU A 86 -13.90 26.76 5.91
CA LEU A 86 -12.87 26.96 4.90
C LEU A 86 -11.98 28.11 5.36
N VAL A 87 -10.84 27.78 5.94
CA VAL A 87 -9.84 28.76 6.40
C VAL A 87 -9.13 29.33 5.19
N LEU A 88 -9.03 30.65 5.16
CA LEU A 88 -8.34 31.41 4.13
C LEU A 88 -7.02 31.89 4.68
N ASP A 89 -6.02 31.93 3.82
CA ASP A 89 -4.81 32.68 4.06
C ASP A 89 -5.07 34.19 3.87
N VAL A 90 -4.75 35.00 4.88
CA VAL A 90 -5.10 36.43 4.94
C VAL A 90 -3.98 37.26 5.56
N ASP A 91 -3.26 38.04 4.74
CA ASP A 91 -2.02 38.78 5.06
C ASP A 91 -2.00 39.54 6.40
N THR A 92 -3.14 40.10 6.83
CA THR A 92 -3.21 40.95 8.04
C THR A 92 -3.99 40.33 9.19
N ALA A 93 -4.39 39.08 9.04
CA ALA A 93 -5.16 38.38 10.05
C ALA A 93 -4.33 38.12 11.30
N THR A 94 -4.95 38.33 12.47
CA THR A 94 -4.30 38.01 13.76
C THR A 94 -4.72 36.65 14.30
N GLY A 95 -5.78 36.05 13.75
CA GLY A 95 -6.21 34.68 14.01
C GLY A 95 -6.83 34.07 12.75
N LEU A 96 -7.41 32.86 12.84
CA LEU A 96 -8.00 32.20 11.67
C LEU A 96 -9.15 33.03 11.11
N VAL A 97 -9.16 33.21 9.79
CA VAL A 97 -10.26 33.83 9.05
C VAL A 97 -10.79 32.83 8.04
N GLY A 98 -12.11 32.67 7.94
CA GLY A 98 -12.67 31.72 7.00
C GLY A 98 -14.19 31.78 6.89
N TYR A 99 -14.76 31.07 5.92
CA TYR A 99 -16.21 30.95 5.79
C TYR A 99 -16.69 29.60 6.30
N SER A 100 -17.80 29.60 7.05
CA SER A 100 -18.43 28.35 7.47
C SER A 100 -18.91 27.55 6.26
N LEU A 101 -18.78 26.23 6.31
CA LEU A 101 -19.28 25.32 5.29
C LEU A 101 -20.52 24.62 5.81
N ASN A 102 -21.65 24.79 5.11
CA ASN A 102 -22.90 24.17 5.51
C ASN A 102 -23.00 22.74 4.94
N PRO A 103 -23.63 21.78 5.64
CA PRO A 103 -23.77 20.40 5.17
C PRO A 103 -24.61 20.21 3.88
N ASP A 104 -25.25 21.27 3.37
CA ASP A 104 -25.95 21.29 2.08
C ASP A 104 -25.06 21.83 0.93
N GLY A 105 -23.77 22.07 1.20
CA GLY A 105 -22.80 22.59 0.24
C GLY A 105 -22.69 24.11 0.21
N THR A 106 -23.66 24.84 0.78
CA THR A 106 -23.68 26.31 0.75
C THR A 106 -22.61 26.94 1.64
N ILE A 107 -22.24 28.18 1.33
CA ILE A 107 -21.21 28.92 2.04
C ILE A 107 -21.89 29.81 3.09
N GLY A 108 -21.47 29.65 4.33
CA GLY A 108 -22.02 30.35 5.48
C GLY A 108 -21.40 31.72 5.74
N ALA A 109 -21.48 32.18 6.98
CA ALA A 109 -20.92 33.47 7.39
C ALA A 109 -19.39 33.43 7.49
N LEU A 110 -18.76 34.58 7.24
CA LEU A 110 -17.37 34.85 7.59
C LEU A 110 -17.20 34.75 9.11
N GLN A 111 -16.19 34.01 9.54
CA GLN A 111 -15.81 33.82 10.93
C GLN A 111 -14.34 34.21 11.12
N GLU A 112 -14.04 34.71 12.31
CA GLU A 112 -12.68 35.06 12.74
C GLU A 112 -12.46 34.50 14.15
N SER A 113 -11.34 33.81 14.37
CA SER A 113 -10.97 33.32 15.69
C SER A 113 -10.41 34.42 16.59
N ALA A 114 -10.16 34.11 17.86
CA ALA A 114 -9.30 34.97 18.67
C ALA A 114 -7.89 35.02 18.08
N ALA A 115 -7.15 36.08 18.43
CA ALA A 115 -5.76 36.25 17.99
C ALA A 115 -4.89 35.05 18.42
N LEU A 116 -4.14 34.52 17.46
CA LEU A 116 -3.20 33.42 17.62
C LEU A 116 -1.80 33.97 17.91
N ALA A 117 -0.99 33.18 18.61
CA ALA A 117 0.35 33.61 18.99
C ALA A 117 1.28 33.81 17.79
N GLY A 118 1.10 33.01 16.73
CA GLY A 118 1.84 33.11 15.47
C GLY A 118 1.18 34.00 14.40
N GLY A 119 0.03 34.61 14.68
CA GLY A 119 -0.77 35.33 13.67
C GLY A 119 -1.77 34.43 12.94
N GLY A 120 -2.56 35.05 12.05
CA GLY A 120 -3.58 34.41 11.22
C GLY A 120 -3.20 34.28 9.74
N ASP A 121 -1.98 34.72 9.40
CA ASP A 121 -1.34 34.59 8.10
C ASP A 121 -0.65 33.22 7.99
N LEU A 122 -0.99 32.42 6.99
CA LEU A 122 -0.78 30.97 7.02
C LEU A 122 -0.24 30.41 5.71
N ASP A 123 0.89 29.72 5.78
CA ASP A 123 1.37 28.88 4.68
C ASP A 123 0.54 27.59 4.54
N ALA A 124 0.16 26.97 5.68
CA ALA A 124 -0.54 25.69 5.69
C ALA A 124 -1.21 25.39 7.03
N ALA A 125 -2.25 24.55 7.00
CA ALA A 125 -2.99 24.12 8.18
C ALA A 125 -3.37 22.63 8.10
N VAL A 126 -3.14 21.88 9.19
CA VAL A 126 -3.56 20.47 9.28
C VAL A 126 -4.16 20.14 10.64
N GLN A 127 -5.13 19.22 10.64
CA GLN A 127 -5.84 18.80 11.84
C GLN A 127 -5.50 17.35 12.20
N LEU A 128 -5.13 17.11 13.46
CA LEU A 128 -4.90 15.78 14.01
C LEU A 128 -5.97 15.42 15.04
N THR A 129 -6.51 14.21 14.93
CA THR A 129 -7.52 13.68 15.86
C THR A 129 -6.97 12.48 16.60
N PHE A 130 -6.94 12.56 17.93
CA PHE A 130 -6.48 11.50 18.83
C PHE A 130 -7.59 11.11 19.82
N GLY A 131 -8.47 10.21 19.41
CA GLY A 131 -9.66 9.86 20.19
C GLY A 131 -10.54 11.09 20.41
N ALA A 132 -10.59 11.60 21.66
CA ALA A 132 -11.35 12.80 22.01
C ALA A 132 -10.57 14.12 21.90
N THR A 133 -9.25 14.05 21.69
CA THR A 133 -8.39 15.23 21.58
C THR A 133 -8.24 15.64 20.11
N ASN A 134 -8.53 16.90 19.80
CA ASN A 134 -8.32 17.46 18.47
C ASN A 134 -7.25 18.55 18.54
N LEU A 135 -6.23 18.44 17.70
CA LEU A 135 -5.16 19.42 17.54
C LEU A 135 -5.22 20.02 16.14
N LEU A 136 -4.94 21.31 16.06
CA LEU A 136 -4.71 22.03 14.81
C LEU A 136 -3.24 22.47 14.81
N ALA A 137 -2.50 22.09 13.77
CA ALA A 137 -1.15 22.59 13.52
C ALA A 137 -1.20 23.60 12.38
N LEU A 138 -0.56 24.75 12.58
CA LEU A 138 -0.57 25.89 11.68
C LEU A 138 0.87 26.30 11.38
N ALA A 139 1.23 26.37 10.10
CA ALA A 139 2.45 27.02 9.64
C ALA A 139 2.17 28.51 9.46
N HIS A 140 2.86 29.35 10.23
CA HIS A 140 2.65 30.79 10.24
C HIS A 140 3.71 31.51 9.40
N GLU A 141 3.29 32.17 8.33
CA GLU A 141 4.18 32.81 7.33
C GLU A 141 5.12 33.83 7.99
N ASP A 142 4.53 34.77 8.73
CA ASP A 142 5.23 35.91 9.35
C ASP A 142 6.27 35.52 10.42
N THR A 143 6.16 34.33 11.00
CA THR A 143 6.97 33.93 12.16
C THR A 143 7.97 32.82 11.89
N GLY A 144 7.80 32.06 10.80
CA GLY A 144 8.58 30.86 10.52
C GLY A 144 8.43 29.82 11.64
N GLN A 145 7.22 29.66 12.15
CA GLN A 145 6.89 28.72 13.21
C GLN A 145 5.73 27.82 12.79
N ILE A 146 5.82 26.56 13.22
CA ILE A 146 4.65 25.68 13.28
C ILE A 146 4.10 25.76 14.71
N GLY A 147 2.91 26.34 14.86
CA GLY A 147 2.17 26.43 16.10
C GLY A 147 1.12 25.32 16.20
N THR A 148 0.96 24.73 17.39
CA THR A 148 -0.11 23.76 17.65
C THR A 148 -1.13 24.33 18.62
N TYR A 149 -2.40 24.03 18.38
CA TYR A 149 -3.54 24.54 19.13
C TYR A 149 -4.52 23.40 19.42
N ARG A 150 -5.03 23.33 20.66
CA ARG A 150 -6.16 22.44 20.98
C ARG A 150 -7.46 23.07 20.54
N ILE A 151 -8.27 22.27 19.82
CA ILE A 151 -9.64 22.62 19.47
C ILE A 151 -10.52 22.27 20.68
N ASN A 152 -11.05 23.29 21.36
CA ASN A 152 -11.92 23.12 22.51
C ASN A 152 -13.33 22.70 22.07
N GLY A 153 -14.14 22.18 23.00
CA GLY A 153 -15.50 21.72 22.71
C GLY A 153 -16.49 22.80 22.25
N ASP A 154 -16.10 24.07 22.30
CA ASP A 154 -16.85 25.22 21.77
C ASP A 154 -16.28 25.77 20.45
N GLY A 155 -15.26 25.11 19.89
CA GLY A 155 -14.59 25.48 18.64
C GLY A 155 -13.48 26.51 18.82
N SER A 156 -13.29 27.05 20.03
CA SER A 156 -12.18 27.95 20.31
C SER A 156 -10.84 27.23 20.30
N LEU A 157 -9.79 27.95 19.92
CA LEU A 157 -8.42 27.43 19.88
C LEU A 157 -7.66 27.86 21.13
N SER A 158 -6.99 26.90 21.77
CA SER A 158 -6.06 27.19 22.88
C SER A 158 -4.62 26.80 22.50
N PRO A 159 -3.63 27.68 22.66
CA PRO A 159 -2.25 27.38 22.27
C PRO A 159 -1.73 26.18 23.07
N ALA A 160 -1.04 25.27 22.39
CA ALA A 160 -0.51 24.04 22.94
C ALA A 160 1.03 24.05 22.95
N ALA A 161 1.66 24.16 21.79
CA ALA A 161 3.11 24.27 21.64
C ALA A 161 3.48 25.03 20.35
N SER A 162 4.79 25.25 20.15
CA SER A 162 5.32 25.79 18.90
C SER A 162 6.75 25.31 18.67
N ILE A 163 7.15 25.17 17.42
CA ILE A 163 8.53 24.90 17.00
C ILE A 163 8.95 25.89 15.91
N THR A 164 10.23 26.26 15.88
CA THR A 164 10.80 27.05 14.79
C THR A 164 11.04 26.14 13.59
N ALA A 165 10.20 26.29 12.58
CA ALA A 165 10.25 25.60 11.31
C ALA A 165 9.43 26.41 10.31
N SER A 166 10.05 26.77 9.18
CA SER A 166 9.36 27.32 8.02
C SER A 166 8.95 26.16 7.11
N THR A 167 7.74 26.22 6.55
CA THR A 167 7.23 25.19 5.66
C THR A 167 6.15 25.78 4.78
N SER A 168 6.09 25.34 3.53
CA SER A 168 5.10 25.79 2.55
C SER A 168 3.89 24.86 2.52
N THR A 169 4.06 23.61 2.93
CA THR A 169 2.98 22.63 3.03
C THR A 169 3.04 21.87 4.34
N LEU A 170 1.88 21.40 4.79
CA LEU A 170 1.76 20.50 5.93
C LEU A 170 0.83 19.37 5.55
N GLU A 171 1.20 18.15 5.92
CA GLU A 171 0.36 16.97 5.81
C GLU A 171 0.40 16.14 7.09
N THR A 172 -0.64 15.33 7.31
CA THR A 172 -0.69 14.44 8.47
C THR A 172 -0.84 13.00 8.05
N LEU A 173 -0.03 12.13 8.65
CA LEU A 173 -0.11 10.71 8.39
C LEU A 173 0.10 9.92 9.67
N GLN A 174 -0.69 8.87 9.84
CA GLN A 174 -0.48 7.90 10.90
C GLN A 174 0.36 6.73 10.38
N SER A 175 1.25 6.20 11.21
CA SER A 175 1.98 4.95 10.95
C SER A 175 2.01 4.13 12.26
N GLY A 176 1.39 2.95 12.23
CA GLY A 176 1.06 2.20 13.44
C GLY A 176 0.14 2.99 14.39
N SER A 177 0.57 3.20 15.63
CA SER A 177 -0.17 3.99 16.64
C SER A 177 0.29 5.46 16.74
N ASN A 178 1.31 5.84 15.97
CA ASN A 178 1.90 7.18 16.00
C ASN A 178 1.30 8.05 14.91
N HIS A 179 1.08 9.33 15.22
CA HIS A 179 0.73 10.35 14.24
C HIS A 179 1.90 11.28 13.99
N PHE A 180 2.07 11.63 12.73
CA PHE A 180 3.16 12.48 12.26
C PHE A 180 2.60 13.67 11.50
N ILE A 181 3.36 14.77 11.53
CA ILE A 181 3.23 15.88 10.61
C ILE A 181 4.39 15.80 9.62
N ILE A 182 4.08 15.83 8.34
CA ILE A 182 5.04 15.95 7.25
C ILE A 182 5.02 17.43 6.83
N ALA A 183 6.19 18.03 6.70
CA ALA A 183 6.35 19.42 6.33
C ALA A 183 7.34 19.50 5.17
N ALA A 184 7.01 20.25 4.12
CA ALA A 184 7.94 20.54 3.05
C ALA A 184 8.08 22.06 2.84
N ASP A 185 9.33 22.52 2.82
CA ASP A 185 9.66 23.92 2.63
C ASP A 185 10.17 24.17 1.20
N ALA A 186 9.41 24.95 0.43
CA ALA A 186 9.73 25.24 -0.95
C ALA A 186 11.09 25.95 -1.09
N VAL A 187 11.42 26.84 -0.15
CA VAL A 187 12.62 27.68 -0.24
C VAL A 187 13.89 26.91 0.05
N SER A 188 13.91 26.12 1.14
CA SER A 188 15.09 25.32 1.51
C SER A 188 15.12 23.94 0.86
N SER A 189 14.04 23.51 0.19
CA SER A 189 13.88 22.17 -0.36
C SER A 189 13.95 21.05 0.70
N MET A 190 13.68 21.39 1.96
CA MET A 190 13.69 20.42 3.06
C MET A 190 12.34 19.73 3.20
N ILE A 191 12.37 18.40 3.38
CA ILE A 191 11.24 17.59 3.81
C ILE A 191 11.54 17.13 5.24
N SER A 192 10.63 17.44 6.16
CA SER A 192 10.77 17.15 7.59
C SER A 192 9.59 16.37 8.11
N THR A 193 9.83 15.48 9.07
CA THR A 193 8.79 14.75 9.79
C THR A 193 8.83 15.11 11.26
N TYR A 194 7.67 15.33 11.87
CA TYR A 194 7.52 15.64 13.28
C TYR A 194 6.61 14.62 13.95
N THR A 195 7.04 14.12 15.11
CA THR A 195 6.16 13.43 16.05
C THR A 195 5.31 14.43 16.80
N VAL A 196 4.09 14.04 17.17
CA VAL A 196 3.14 14.87 17.91
C VAL A 196 2.82 14.24 19.26
N ASP A 197 3.15 14.92 20.36
CA ASP A 197 2.72 14.49 21.69
C ASP A 197 1.24 14.85 21.89
N GLN A 198 0.36 13.84 21.92
CA GLN A 198 -1.09 14.02 22.08
C GLN A 198 -1.47 14.82 23.33
N SER A 199 -0.70 14.68 24.42
CA SER A 199 -1.07 15.22 25.72
C SER A 199 -0.72 16.70 25.84
N THR A 200 0.37 17.14 25.21
CA THR A 200 0.93 18.50 25.31
C THR A 200 0.73 19.29 24.02
N GLY A 201 0.64 18.64 22.87
CA GLY A 201 0.69 19.23 21.52
C GLY A 201 2.10 19.52 21.03
N ALA A 202 3.14 19.11 21.76
CA ALA A 202 4.53 19.38 21.39
C ALA A 202 4.93 18.62 20.13
N LEU A 203 5.63 19.31 19.23
CA LEU A 203 6.23 18.74 18.03
C LEU A 203 7.70 18.42 18.29
N SER A 204 8.16 17.25 17.84
CA SER A 204 9.58 16.87 17.88
C SER A 204 10.02 16.34 16.52
N ALA A 205 11.04 16.97 15.94
CA ALA A 205 11.60 16.57 14.65
C ALA A 205 12.15 15.14 14.72
N VAL A 206 11.86 14.34 13.70
CA VAL A 206 12.38 12.99 13.54
C VAL A 206 13.76 13.06 12.90
N ALA A 207 14.74 12.39 13.51
CA ALA A 207 16.10 12.29 12.99
C ALA A 207 16.23 11.12 11.99
N GLY A 208 17.21 11.20 11.08
CA GLY A 208 17.48 10.16 10.07
C GLY A 208 16.82 10.40 8.72
N ASN A 209 16.18 11.56 8.51
CA ASN A 209 15.61 11.97 7.22
C ASN A 209 16.54 12.90 6.43
N GLU A 210 17.76 13.13 6.90
CA GLU A 210 18.73 14.01 6.24
C GLU A 210 19.11 13.51 4.84
N ASP A 211 19.15 12.20 4.66
CA ASP A 211 19.52 11.55 3.39
C ASP A 211 18.47 11.76 2.30
N ILE A 212 17.20 12.04 2.64
CA ILE A 212 16.14 12.37 1.68
C ILE A 212 16.54 13.53 0.76
N GLN A 213 17.40 14.44 1.23
CA GLN A 213 17.93 15.54 0.43
C GLN A 213 18.74 15.07 -0.79
N MET A 214 19.26 13.84 -0.79
CA MET A 214 19.98 13.26 -1.91
C MET A 214 19.07 12.87 -3.08
N LEU A 215 17.75 12.77 -2.87
CA LEU A 215 16.78 12.66 -3.97
C LEU A 215 16.76 13.92 -4.85
N GLY A 216 17.25 15.05 -4.33
CA GLY A 216 17.30 16.31 -5.08
C GLY A 216 15.91 16.87 -5.41
N ILE A 217 14.91 16.60 -4.56
CA ILE A 217 13.59 17.23 -4.63
C ILE A 217 13.80 18.73 -4.47
N ASN A 218 13.62 19.51 -5.53
CA ASN A 218 13.86 20.94 -5.51
C ASN A 218 12.54 21.71 -5.57
N SER A 219 12.39 22.68 -4.67
CA SER A 219 11.19 23.52 -4.55
C SER A 219 9.91 22.69 -4.42
N PRO A 220 9.74 21.93 -3.33
CA PRO A 220 8.53 21.16 -3.10
C PRO A 220 7.30 22.08 -3.09
N THR A 221 6.27 21.68 -3.81
CA THR A 221 5.02 22.45 -4.00
C THR A 221 3.82 21.68 -3.48
N ALA A 222 3.67 20.42 -3.90
CA ALA A 222 2.78 19.36 -3.42
C ALA A 222 3.34 18.49 -2.29
N VAL A 223 2.61 18.23 -1.20
CA VAL A 223 2.79 17.01 -0.39
C VAL A 223 1.42 16.39 -0.19
N GLU A 224 1.32 15.09 -0.44
CA GLU A 224 0.11 14.32 -0.20
C GLU A 224 0.45 13.03 0.53
N THR A 225 -0.52 12.52 1.29
CA THR A 225 -0.32 11.31 2.10
C THR A 225 -1.48 10.35 2.00
N VAL A 226 -1.18 9.05 2.07
CA VAL A 226 -2.22 8.01 2.03
C VAL A 226 -1.81 6.78 2.82
N GLN A 227 -2.77 6.17 3.51
CA GLN A 227 -2.61 4.82 4.05
C GLN A 227 -3.21 3.82 3.07
N ALA A 228 -2.37 2.98 2.49
CA ALA A 228 -2.78 2.01 1.49
C ALA A 228 -1.87 0.79 1.53
N TYR A 229 -2.41 -0.37 1.17
CA TYR A 229 -1.65 -1.62 1.08
C TYR A 229 -0.93 -2.00 2.39
N GLY A 230 -1.52 -1.65 3.54
CA GLY A 230 -0.93 -1.89 4.85
C GLY A 230 0.23 -0.97 5.23
N LYS A 231 0.51 0.06 4.42
CA LYS A 231 1.62 1.00 4.59
C LYS A 231 1.15 2.45 4.60
N SER A 232 2.05 3.34 5.00
CA SER A 232 1.82 4.78 5.06
C SER A 232 2.73 5.45 4.03
N TRP A 233 2.14 6.15 3.07
CA TRP A 233 2.83 6.72 1.92
C TRP A 233 2.83 8.24 1.96
N VAL A 234 3.96 8.82 1.55
CA VAL A 234 4.14 10.25 1.34
C VAL A 234 4.60 10.47 -0.09
N VAL A 235 3.88 11.31 -0.84
CA VAL A 235 4.26 11.72 -2.19
C VAL A 235 4.57 13.20 -2.18
N VAL A 236 5.74 13.57 -2.68
CA VAL A 236 6.21 14.96 -2.74
C VAL A 236 6.45 15.36 -4.18
N ALA A 237 5.81 16.46 -4.60
CA ALA A 237 6.05 17.08 -5.89
C ALA A 237 7.13 18.16 -5.76
N GLY A 238 8.15 18.08 -6.62
CA GLY A 238 9.22 19.08 -6.72
C GLY A 238 9.12 19.84 -8.04
N SER A 239 8.73 21.12 -7.97
CA SER A 239 8.59 21.97 -9.16
C SER A 239 9.95 22.23 -9.85
N GLY A 240 11.00 22.51 -9.08
CA GLY A 240 12.32 22.82 -9.62
C GLY A 240 13.04 21.58 -10.18
N SER A 241 12.71 20.40 -9.66
CA SER A 241 13.26 19.12 -10.12
C SER A 241 12.38 18.41 -11.17
N ASN A 242 11.16 18.90 -11.44
CA ASN A 242 10.15 18.25 -12.28
C ASN A 242 9.90 16.80 -11.85
N SER A 243 9.77 16.58 -10.54
CA SER A 243 9.78 15.23 -9.97
C SER A 243 8.58 14.95 -9.08
N LEU A 244 8.16 13.69 -9.04
CA LEU A 244 7.37 13.14 -7.94
C LEU A 244 8.22 12.11 -7.21
N SER A 245 8.29 12.21 -5.89
CA SER A 245 9.03 11.28 -5.04
C SER A 245 8.08 10.59 -4.07
N VAL A 246 8.10 9.25 -4.06
CA VAL A 246 7.28 8.41 -3.19
C VAL A 246 8.15 7.83 -2.08
N MET A 247 7.65 7.92 -0.85
CA MET A 247 8.32 7.43 0.34
C MET A 247 7.35 6.66 1.25
N GLU A 248 7.81 5.55 1.80
CA GLU A 248 7.15 4.87 2.91
C GLU A 248 7.50 5.56 4.24
N LEU A 249 6.50 5.87 5.05
CA LEU A 249 6.64 6.40 6.40
C LEU A 249 6.69 5.25 7.42
N GLY A 250 7.89 4.98 7.94
CA GLY A 250 8.09 4.00 9.00
C GLY A 250 7.42 4.40 10.32
N SER A 251 7.17 3.42 11.19
CA SER A 251 6.54 3.65 12.50
C SER A 251 7.39 4.52 13.45
N ASN A 252 8.66 4.72 13.13
CA ASN A 252 9.60 5.60 13.80
C ASN A 252 9.58 7.04 13.24
N GLY A 253 8.80 7.31 12.19
CA GLY A 253 8.70 8.59 11.49
C GLY A 253 9.78 8.83 10.43
N GLN A 254 10.63 7.84 10.14
CA GLN A 254 11.62 7.96 9.07
C GLN A 254 10.97 7.68 7.72
N LEU A 255 11.41 8.41 6.70
CA LEU A 255 10.97 8.26 5.33
C LEU A 255 11.94 7.33 4.60
N LYS A 256 11.40 6.31 3.93
CA LYS A 256 12.15 5.42 3.04
C LYS A 256 11.71 5.68 1.61
N PRO A 257 12.55 6.27 0.74
CA PRO A 257 12.22 6.42 -0.67
C PRO A 257 11.97 5.08 -1.34
N THR A 258 10.90 4.99 -2.12
CA THR A 258 10.55 3.80 -2.91
C THR A 258 10.50 4.07 -4.40
N ASP A 259 10.21 5.32 -4.79
CA ASP A 259 10.22 5.71 -6.19
C ASP A 259 10.53 7.20 -6.37
N GLN A 260 11.11 7.53 -7.51
CA GLN A 260 11.28 8.90 -7.96
C GLN A 260 11.15 8.94 -9.47
N VAL A 261 10.11 9.65 -9.93
CA VAL A 261 9.82 9.84 -11.34
C VAL A 261 10.11 11.27 -11.75
N LEU A 262 10.71 11.44 -12.93
CA LEU A 262 10.93 12.73 -13.58
C LEU A 262 10.03 12.88 -14.79
N ASP A 263 9.57 14.11 -14.99
CA ASP A 263 8.77 14.48 -16.15
C ASP A 263 9.54 14.27 -17.46
N THR A 264 8.82 13.83 -18.48
CA THR A 264 9.28 13.68 -19.86
C THR A 264 8.27 14.34 -20.80
N LEU A 265 8.59 14.42 -22.10
CA LEU A 265 7.65 14.96 -23.10
C LEU A 265 6.35 14.14 -23.27
N HIS A 266 6.29 12.93 -22.70
CA HIS A 266 5.10 12.08 -22.74
C HIS A 266 4.22 12.25 -21.50
N THR A 267 4.82 12.63 -20.38
CA THR A 267 4.09 13.10 -19.20
C THR A 267 3.85 14.60 -19.32
N ARG A 268 3.05 15.15 -18.41
CA ARG A 268 2.58 16.55 -18.44
C ARG A 268 2.61 17.21 -17.07
N PHE A 269 3.58 16.82 -16.24
CA PHE A 269 3.68 17.32 -14.87
C PHE A 269 4.95 18.16 -14.64
N GLY A 270 5.69 18.53 -15.68
CA GLY A 270 6.85 19.41 -15.56
C GLY A 270 6.51 20.68 -14.78
N SER A 271 7.45 21.14 -13.93
CA SER A 271 7.22 22.21 -12.95
C SER A 271 5.93 22.01 -12.15
N VAL A 272 5.79 20.83 -11.53
CA VAL A 272 4.58 20.41 -10.77
C VAL A 272 4.15 21.52 -9.81
N GLN A 273 2.91 21.98 -9.91
CA GLN A 273 2.36 22.94 -8.95
C GLN A 273 1.52 22.24 -7.89
N ASP A 274 0.79 21.20 -8.30
CA ASP A 274 -0.11 20.49 -7.40
C ASP A 274 -0.20 19.01 -7.78
N LEU A 275 -0.62 18.19 -6.82
CA LEU A 275 -0.87 16.77 -7.02
C LEU A 275 -2.04 16.34 -6.11
N SER A 276 -2.80 15.33 -6.53
CA SER A 276 -3.90 14.79 -5.74
C SER A 276 -3.81 13.27 -5.67
N ILE A 277 -3.91 12.69 -4.47
CA ILE A 277 -3.98 11.25 -4.26
C ILE A 277 -5.41 10.84 -3.95
N VAL A 278 -5.87 9.80 -4.63
CA VAL A 278 -7.24 9.30 -4.48
C VAL A 278 -7.26 7.78 -4.44
N GLN A 279 -8.03 7.24 -3.50
CA GLN A 279 -8.28 5.82 -3.39
C GLN A 279 -9.67 5.49 -3.92
N ALA A 280 -9.74 4.50 -4.81
CA ALA A 280 -11.00 3.92 -5.30
C ALA A 280 -10.88 2.40 -5.31
N ASP A 281 -11.80 1.70 -4.65
CA ASP A 281 -11.85 0.23 -4.56
C ASP A 281 -10.51 -0.45 -4.21
N GLY A 282 -9.73 0.19 -3.33
CA GLY A 282 -8.41 -0.33 -2.90
C GLY A 282 -7.26 0.01 -3.86
N ARG A 283 -7.54 0.57 -5.03
CA ARG A 283 -6.58 1.13 -5.98
C ARG A 283 -6.19 2.55 -5.56
N ILE A 284 -4.91 2.88 -5.64
CA ILE A 284 -4.43 4.25 -5.45
C ILE A 284 -4.10 4.88 -6.79
N PHE A 285 -4.63 6.08 -7.01
CA PHE A 285 -4.29 6.93 -8.14
C PHE A 285 -3.61 8.20 -7.65
N VAL A 286 -2.66 8.68 -8.46
CA VAL A 286 -1.96 9.93 -8.23
C VAL A 286 -2.10 10.78 -9.49
N VAL A 287 -2.66 11.97 -9.34
CA VAL A 287 -2.85 12.93 -10.43
C VAL A 287 -1.87 14.08 -10.21
N ALA A 288 -1.11 14.45 -11.23
CA ALA A 288 -0.13 15.54 -11.14
C ALA A 288 -0.21 16.46 -12.37
N GLY A 289 0.06 17.74 -12.15
CA GLY A 289 0.09 18.75 -13.21
C GLY A 289 0.88 19.99 -12.78
N GLY A 290 1.29 20.77 -13.77
CA GLY A 290 2.07 21.97 -13.50
C GLY A 290 2.30 22.82 -14.75
N GLY A 291 3.52 23.33 -14.86
CA GLY A 291 3.95 24.21 -15.96
C GLY A 291 4.14 23.55 -17.33
N ASP A 292 3.95 22.22 -17.48
CA ASP A 292 3.99 21.53 -18.78
C ASP A 292 2.60 21.38 -19.44
N ASP A 293 1.69 22.29 -19.12
CA ASP A 293 0.39 22.46 -19.79
C ASP A 293 -0.38 21.14 -19.96
N GLY A 294 -0.71 20.47 -18.85
CA GLY A 294 -1.49 19.24 -18.86
C GLY A 294 -1.56 18.53 -17.52
N ILE A 295 -2.10 17.31 -17.56
CA ILE A 295 -2.32 16.43 -16.40
C ILE A 295 -1.76 15.05 -16.71
N THR A 296 -1.12 14.42 -15.72
CA THR A 296 -0.67 13.03 -15.77
C THR A 296 -1.36 12.22 -14.67
N LEU A 297 -1.85 11.03 -15.03
CA LEU A 297 -2.44 10.06 -14.13
C LEU A 297 -1.49 8.89 -13.93
N PHE A 298 -1.23 8.55 -12.67
CA PHE A 298 -0.52 7.36 -12.25
C PHE A 298 -1.43 6.48 -11.40
N THR A 299 -1.09 5.19 -11.30
CA THR A 299 -1.50 4.33 -10.19
C THR A 299 -0.29 3.95 -9.36
N MET A 300 -0.46 3.81 -8.05
CA MET A 300 0.61 3.41 -7.14
C MET A 300 0.49 1.93 -6.78
N THR A 301 1.61 1.21 -6.90
CA THR A 301 1.73 -0.20 -6.53
C THR A 301 1.84 -0.40 -5.01
N PRO A 302 1.64 -1.63 -4.50
CA PRO A 302 1.85 -1.95 -3.08
C PRO A 302 3.26 -1.69 -2.53
N ASP A 303 4.27 -1.64 -3.38
CA ASP A 303 5.65 -1.31 -3.04
C ASP A 303 6.01 0.17 -3.27
N GLY A 304 5.04 1.00 -3.67
CA GLY A 304 5.20 2.46 -3.78
C GLY A 304 5.84 2.95 -5.08
N GLN A 305 5.77 2.15 -6.15
CA GLN A 305 6.12 2.56 -7.51
C GLN A 305 4.92 3.23 -8.20
N LEU A 306 5.18 4.30 -8.95
CA LEU A 306 4.17 4.96 -9.78
C LEU A 306 4.18 4.38 -11.19
N ILE A 307 3.07 3.75 -11.58
CA ILE A 307 2.86 3.29 -12.95
C ILE A 307 2.04 4.34 -13.68
N HIS A 308 2.61 4.89 -14.76
CA HIS A 308 1.91 5.84 -15.62
C HIS A 308 0.67 5.18 -16.23
N ILE A 309 -0.50 5.80 -16.14
CA ILE A 309 -1.72 5.31 -16.80
C ILE A 309 -1.91 6.08 -18.09
N ASP A 310 -2.05 7.41 -17.99
CA ASP A 310 -2.33 8.28 -19.13
C ASP A 310 -1.90 9.72 -18.86
N SER A 311 -1.75 10.50 -19.93
CA SER A 311 -1.43 11.92 -19.87
C SER A 311 -2.30 12.71 -20.84
N PHE A 312 -2.90 13.78 -20.35
CA PHE A 312 -3.74 14.69 -21.14
C PHE A 312 -3.04 16.05 -21.27
N ALA A 313 -2.66 16.40 -22.51
CA ALA A 313 -2.04 17.69 -22.82
C ALA A 313 -3.10 18.78 -23.05
N ASP A 314 -2.73 20.03 -22.80
CA ASP A 314 -3.59 21.18 -23.08
C ASP A 314 -4.00 21.24 -24.56
N THR A 315 -5.22 21.73 -24.75
CA THR A 315 -5.86 22.01 -26.01
C THR A 315 -6.55 23.37 -25.91
N LEU A 316 -6.92 23.93 -27.05
CA LEU A 316 -7.67 25.20 -27.08
C LEU A 316 -9.00 25.16 -26.31
N ASP A 317 -9.55 23.97 -26.07
CA ASP A 317 -10.84 23.79 -25.41
C ASP A 317 -10.68 23.39 -23.92
N SER A 318 -9.53 22.83 -23.51
CA SER A 318 -9.35 22.26 -22.18
C SER A 318 -8.88 23.26 -21.12
N GLY A 319 -8.08 24.27 -21.48
CA GLY A 319 -7.65 25.33 -20.57
C GLY A 319 -6.73 24.86 -19.43
N LEU A 320 -5.75 24.01 -19.73
CA LEU A 320 -4.79 23.42 -18.78
C LEU A 320 -3.43 24.13 -18.78
N GLN A 321 -3.35 25.36 -19.28
CA GLN A 321 -2.07 26.08 -19.37
C GLN A 321 -1.54 26.43 -17.98
N ASN A 322 -0.38 25.91 -17.61
CA ASN A 322 0.23 26.06 -16.29
C ASN A 322 -0.79 25.73 -15.19
N VAL A 323 -1.07 24.44 -15.01
CA VAL A 323 -1.99 23.96 -13.97
C VAL A 323 -1.55 24.52 -12.60
N GLN A 324 -2.51 25.06 -11.86
CA GLN A 324 -2.33 25.74 -10.59
C GLN A 324 -2.70 24.85 -9.40
N THR A 325 -3.84 24.18 -9.47
CA THR A 325 -4.36 23.29 -8.42
C THR A 325 -5.16 22.15 -9.03
N ILE A 326 -5.18 21.01 -8.36
CA ILE A 326 -5.83 19.77 -8.77
C ILE A 326 -6.61 19.20 -7.59
N SER A 327 -7.88 18.87 -7.83
CA SER A 327 -8.70 18.09 -6.90
C SER A 327 -9.27 16.86 -7.60
N ALA A 328 -9.10 15.68 -7.01
CA ALA A 328 -9.62 14.43 -7.56
C ALA A 328 -10.50 13.70 -6.53
N ALA A 329 -11.65 13.17 -6.96
CA ALA A 329 -12.57 12.43 -6.10
C ALA A 329 -13.30 11.30 -6.84
N PRO A 330 -13.52 10.14 -6.21
CA PRO A 330 -14.42 9.13 -6.75
C PRO A 330 -15.87 9.62 -6.59
N VAL A 331 -16.63 9.56 -7.68
CA VAL A 331 -18.05 9.96 -7.73
C VAL A 331 -18.82 8.91 -8.52
N GLY A 332 -19.40 7.95 -7.79
CA GLY A 332 -19.99 6.77 -8.42
C GLY A 332 -18.91 5.92 -9.08
N ASP A 333 -19.14 5.54 -10.33
CA ASP A 333 -18.23 4.69 -11.11
C ASP A 333 -17.13 5.48 -11.87
N GLU A 334 -16.89 6.75 -11.52
CA GLU A 334 -15.92 7.63 -12.16
C GLU A 334 -14.98 8.29 -11.13
N LEU A 335 -13.69 8.38 -11.48
CA LEU A 335 -12.79 9.34 -10.86
C LEU A 335 -12.95 10.69 -11.58
N GLN A 336 -13.44 11.71 -10.89
CA GLN A 336 -13.53 13.07 -11.41
C GLN A 336 -12.33 13.90 -10.97
N ILE A 337 -11.70 14.57 -11.92
CA ILE A 337 -10.50 15.39 -11.72
C ILE A 337 -10.83 16.81 -12.15
N PHE A 338 -10.56 17.77 -11.27
CA PHE A 338 -10.72 19.19 -11.52
C PHE A 338 -9.37 19.88 -11.46
N ALA A 339 -9.06 20.67 -12.48
CA ALA A 339 -7.84 21.46 -12.53
C ALA A 339 -8.14 22.92 -12.81
N ALA A 340 -7.50 23.83 -12.09
CA ALA A 340 -7.48 25.25 -12.43
C ALA A 340 -6.17 25.60 -13.15
N SER A 341 -6.22 26.59 -14.02
CA SER A 341 -5.06 27.11 -14.76
C SER A 341 -4.62 28.48 -14.23
N GLN A 342 -3.33 28.78 -14.33
CA GLN A 342 -2.80 30.13 -14.05
C GLN A 342 -3.18 31.16 -15.14
N GLN A 343 -3.65 30.72 -16.31
CA GLN A 343 -3.91 31.58 -17.47
C GLN A 343 -5.38 31.56 -17.89
N ASP A 344 -6.00 30.39 -17.93
CA ASP A 344 -7.37 30.19 -18.40
C ASP A 344 -8.39 30.30 -17.27
N ALA A 345 -9.60 30.72 -17.62
CA ALA A 345 -10.68 30.90 -16.65
C ALA A 345 -11.52 29.63 -16.52
N GLY A 346 -11.92 29.30 -15.29
CA GLY A 346 -12.73 28.16 -14.93
C GLY A 346 -11.92 26.96 -14.45
N LEU A 347 -12.64 25.85 -14.25
CA LEU A 347 -12.10 24.56 -13.82
C LEU A 347 -12.25 23.55 -14.96
N THR A 348 -11.15 23.01 -15.45
CA THR A 348 -11.14 21.88 -16.36
C THR A 348 -11.62 20.64 -15.62
N GLN A 349 -12.63 19.95 -16.15
CA GLN A 349 -13.08 18.65 -15.65
C GLN A 349 -12.57 17.55 -16.58
N LEU A 350 -11.82 16.61 -16.01
CA LEU A 350 -11.48 15.33 -16.60
C LEU A 350 -12.18 14.20 -15.84
N SER A 351 -12.40 13.07 -16.51
CA SER A 351 -12.94 11.85 -15.90
C SER A 351 -12.10 10.62 -16.27
N VAL A 352 -12.14 9.60 -15.41
CA VAL A 352 -11.62 8.26 -15.69
C VAL A 352 -12.65 7.26 -15.16
N SER A 353 -13.04 6.27 -15.99
CA SER A 353 -13.90 5.18 -15.52
C SER A 353 -13.16 4.33 -14.49
N ILE A 354 -13.82 4.07 -13.36
CA ILE A 354 -13.37 3.14 -12.31
C ILE A 354 -14.39 2.02 -12.06
N ALA A 355 -15.41 1.90 -12.92
CA ALA A 355 -16.49 0.92 -12.83
C ALA A 355 -16.00 -0.55 -12.79
N ASP A 356 -14.90 -0.80 -13.51
CA ASP A 356 -14.37 -2.13 -13.75
C ASP A 356 -13.07 -2.37 -12.97
N LEU A 357 -12.79 -1.63 -11.88
CA LEU A 357 -11.59 -1.91 -11.07
C LEU A 357 -11.64 -3.31 -10.44
N GLY A 358 -10.55 -4.05 -10.63
CA GLY A 358 -10.30 -5.36 -10.03
C GLY A 358 -9.54 -5.26 -8.71
N PHE A 359 -9.05 -6.40 -8.23
CA PHE A 359 -8.29 -6.47 -6.99
C PHE A 359 -6.79 -6.21 -7.22
N VAL A 360 -6.12 -5.95 -6.10
CA VAL A 360 -4.67 -5.77 -6.03
C VAL A 360 -4.09 -6.98 -5.33
N ALA A 361 -3.20 -7.72 -5.99
CA ALA A 361 -2.55 -8.87 -5.39
C ALA A 361 -1.07 -8.95 -5.70
N GLU A 362 -0.36 -9.52 -4.74
CA GLU A 362 1.01 -9.96 -4.86
C GLU A 362 1.06 -11.44 -4.47
N GLY A 363 1.82 -12.24 -5.22
CA GLY A 363 1.93 -13.66 -4.94
C GLY A 363 2.89 -14.37 -5.87
N TYR A 364 3.05 -15.67 -5.69
CA TYR A 364 3.92 -16.52 -6.49
C TYR A 364 3.23 -17.82 -6.92
N GLY A 365 3.87 -18.60 -7.79
CA GLY A 365 3.25 -19.77 -8.38
C GLY A 365 2.26 -19.37 -9.48
N THR A 366 0.95 -19.45 -9.23
CA THR A 366 -0.06 -19.00 -10.19
C THR A 366 -0.97 -17.97 -9.52
N VAL A 367 -0.88 -16.73 -9.98
CA VAL A 367 -1.79 -15.65 -9.62
C VAL A 367 -2.74 -15.45 -10.79
N THR A 368 -4.04 -15.43 -10.51
CA THR A 368 -5.08 -15.27 -11.53
C THR A 368 -6.01 -14.15 -11.10
N GLY A 369 -6.10 -13.13 -11.95
CA GLY A 369 -7.07 -12.06 -11.84
C GLY A 369 -8.47 -12.52 -12.24
N THR A 370 -9.27 -11.57 -12.66
CA THR A 370 -10.71 -11.68 -12.83
C THR A 370 -11.10 -11.32 -14.27
N ALA A 371 -12.25 -10.67 -14.43
CA ALA A 371 -12.68 -10.07 -15.69
C ALA A 371 -12.75 -8.53 -15.58
N GLN A 372 -12.13 -7.98 -14.53
CA GLN A 372 -12.02 -6.57 -14.17
C GLN A 372 -10.55 -6.15 -14.31
N ASP A 373 -10.28 -4.85 -14.23
CA ASP A 373 -8.95 -4.25 -14.33
C ASP A 373 -8.12 -4.55 -13.06
N ASP A 374 -7.44 -5.69 -13.03
CA ASP A 374 -6.66 -6.15 -11.88
C ASP A 374 -5.22 -5.59 -11.88
N MET A 375 -4.60 -5.52 -10.70
CA MET A 375 -3.15 -5.32 -10.58
C MET A 375 -2.54 -6.51 -9.88
N LEU A 376 -1.72 -7.26 -10.62
CA LEU A 376 -1.08 -8.48 -10.15
C LEU A 376 0.44 -8.29 -10.18
N SER A 377 1.08 -8.53 -9.05
CA SER A 377 2.54 -8.54 -8.93
C SER A 377 3.05 -9.94 -8.65
N GLY A 378 4.11 -10.33 -9.36
CA GLY A 378 4.93 -11.47 -8.96
C GLY A 378 5.65 -11.16 -7.66
N GLY A 379 5.76 -12.18 -6.81
CA GLY A 379 6.58 -12.15 -5.61
C GLY A 379 8.03 -12.52 -5.93
N ILE A 380 8.72 -13.05 -4.92
CA ILE A 380 10.14 -13.34 -5.06
C ILE A 380 10.47 -14.70 -5.70
N LEU A 381 9.45 -15.53 -5.91
CA LEU A 381 9.56 -16.86 -6.53
C LEU A 381 9.05 -16.84 -7.97
N ASP A 382 9.36 -17.90 -8.72
CA ASP A 382 8.84 -18.07 -10.08
C ASP A 382 7.32 -17.95 -10.08
N THR A 383 6.80 -17.08 -10.94
CA THR A 383 5.40 -16.69 -10.91
C THR A 383 4.79 -16.72 -12.31
N THR A 384 3.58 -17.25 -12.42
CA THR A 384 2.70 -17.11 -13.57
C THR A 384 1.57 -16.15 -13.19
N LEU A 385 1.52 -14.99 -13.84
CA LEU A 385 0.45 -14.02 -13.70
C LEU A 385 -0.53 -14.19 -14.87
N ASN A 386 -1.81 -14.33 -14.57
CA ASN A 386 -2.88 -14.36 -15.57
C ASN A 386 -3.85 -13.22 -15.24
N GLY A 387 -3.88 -12.16 -16.04
CA GLY A 387 -4.76 -11.02 -15.85
C GLY A 387 -6.22 -11.44 -16.01
N GLY A 388 -6.58 -11.85 -17.22
CA GLY A 388 -7.90 -12.40 -17.53
C GLY A 388 -8.59 -11.55 -18.59
N ALA A 389 -9.69 -10.90 -18.25
CA ALA A 389 -10.26 -9.85 -19.08
C ALA A 389 -10.23 -8.54 -18.28
N GLY A 390 -10.27 -7.40 -18.98
CA GLY A 390 -10.07 -6.11 -18.33
C GLY A 390 -8.72 -5.52 -18.73
N ASP A 391 -8.49 -4.25 -18.40
CA ASP A 391 -7.21 -3.58 -18.62
C ASP A 391 -6.29 -3.87 -17.42
N ASP A 392 -5.53 -4.97 -17.49
CA ASP A 392 -4.75 -5.47 -16.35
C ASP A 392 -3.35 -4.83 -16.25
N ILE A 393 -2.84 -4.70 -15.02
CA ILE A 393 -1.45 -4.30 -14.75
C ILE A 393 -0.70 -5.49 -14.16
N LEU A 394 0.19 -6.07 -14.97
CA LEU A 394 0.98 -7.25 -14.60
C LEU A 394 2.44 -6.85 -14.34
N ILE A 395 2.89 -7.03 -13.10
CA ILE A 395 4.18 -6.54 -12.62
C ILE A 395 5.09 -7.72 -12.31
N THR A 396 6.31 -7.71 -12.85
CA THR A 396 7.28 -8.79 -12.60
C THR A 396 7.66 -8.91 -11.13
N GLY A 397 7.88 -10.14 -10.70
CA GLY A 397 8.58 -10.45 -9.45
C GLY A 397 10.10 -10.38 -9.59
N THR A 398 10.83 -10.79 -8.55
CA THR A 398 12.31 -10.84 -8.59
C THR A 398 12.86 -12.08 -9.30
N SER A 399 12.07 -13.16 -9.35
CA SER A 399 12.39 -14.41 -10.05
C SER A 399 11.72 -14.49 -11.44
N ALA A 400 11.80 -15.63 -12.12
CA ALA A 400 11.27 -15.74 -13.47
C ALA A 400 9.76 -15.54 -13.48
N THR A 401 9.27 -14.64 -14.33
CA THR A 401 7.84 -14.31 -14.40
C THR A 401 7.29 -14.65 -15.79
N THR A 402 6.22 -15.44 -15.84
CA THR A 402 5.41 -15.65 -17.04
C THR A 402 4.13 -14.85 -16.91
N MET A 403 3.79 -14.03 -17.89
CA MET A 403 2.62 -13.13 -17.84
C MET A 403 1.71 -13.37 -19.05
N THR A 404 0.43 -13.53 -18.77
CA THR A 404 -0.65 -13.60 -19.75
C THR A 404 -1.65 -12.50 -19.39
N GLY A 405 -1.77 -11.47 -20.21
CA GLY A 405 -2.71 -10.37 -20.00
C GLY A 405 -4.14 -10.82 -20.24
N GLY A 406 -4.38 -11.43 -21.40
CA GLY A 406 -5.69 -11.87 -21.84
C GLY A 406 -6.36 -10.84 -22.74
N SER A 407 -7.58 -10.42 -22.42
CA SER A 407 -8.31 -9.45 -23.26
C SER A 407 -8.48 -8.10 -22.58
N GLY A 408 -7.97 -7.05 -23.20
CA GLY A 408 -8.04 -5.69 -22.70
C GLY A 408 -6.84 -4.91 -23.20
N ALA A 409 -6.60 -3.72 -22.67
CA ALA A 409 -5.37 -2.98 -22.87
C ALA A 409 -4.45 -3.15 -21.66
N ASP A 410 -3.63 -4.20 -21.71
CA ASP A 410 -2.81 -4.60 -20.56
C ASP A 410 -1.49 -3.83 -20.48
N ILE A 411 -1.01 -3.58 -19.27
CA ILE A 411 0.30 -2.98 -18.99
C ILE A 411 1.20 -4.03 -18.34
N TYR A 412 2.24 -4.44 -19.05
CA TYR A 412 3.28 -5.33 -18.54
C TYR A 412 4.44 -4.50 -17.99
N VAL A 413 4.58 -4.45 -16.67
CA VAL A 413 5.62 -3.68 -15.97
C VAL A 413 6.80 -4.57 -15.65
N ILE A 414 7.95 -4.28 -16.26
CA ILE A 414 9.20 -5.00 -16.00
C ILE A 414 10.04 -4.20 -15.02
N ARG A 415 10.14 -4.69 -13.79
CA ARG A 415 11.00 -4.09 -12.77
C ARG A 415 12.46 -4.37 -13.06
N GLN A 416 13.32 -3.43 -12.68
CA GLN A 416 14.76 -3.60 -12.70
C GLN A 416 15.16 -4.84 -11.88
N SER A 417 16.13 -5.61 -12.38
CA SER A 417 16.65 -6.80 -11.69
C SER A 417 15.61 -7.90 -11.48
N SER A 418 14.57 -7.92 -12.31
CA SER A 418 13.66 -9.05 -12.42
C SER A 418 14.35 -10.25 -13.05
N GLY A 419 13.83 -11.45 -12.76
CA GLY A 419 14.26 -12.68 -13.41
C GLY A 419 13.86 -12.73 -14.89
N PRO A 420 14.25 -13.79 -15.61
CA PRO A 420 13.84 -13.98 -17.01
C PRO A 420 12.32 -13.86 -17.15
N THR A 421 11.87 -12.98 -18.05
CA THR A 421 10.44 -12.70 -18.22
C THR A 421 9.93 -13.23 -19.54
N THR A 422 8.75 -13.85 -19.52
CA THR A 422 8.01 -14.28 -20.71
C THR A 422 6.62 -13.68 -20.70
N ILE A 423 6.26 -12.94 -21.75
CA ILE A 423 4.90 -12.46 -22.00
C ILE A 423 4.30 -13.28 -23.13
N THR A 424 3.11 -13.83 -22.95
CA THR A 424 2.60 -14.91 -23.80
C THR A 424 1.69 -14.48 -24.96
N ASP A 425 1.11 -13.28 -24.88
CA ASP A 425 -0.02 -12.87 -25.71
C ASP A 425 -0.05 -11.35 -25.98
N PHE A 426 1.12 -10.71 -26.08
CA PHE A 426 1.23 -9.27 -26.31
C PHE A 426 0.52 -8.82 -27.60
N GLN A 427 -0.45 -7.92 -27.48
CA GLN A 427 -1.21 -7.32 -28.57
C GLN A 427 -0.66 -5.93 -28.93
N ALA A 428 0.07 -5.83 -30.04
CA ALA A 428 0.66 -4.58 -30.49
C ALA A 428 -0.39 -3.48 -30.80
N GLY A 429 -0.17 -2.29 -30.25
CA GLY A 429 -1.07 -1.15 -30.40
C GLY A 429 -2.28 -1.16 -29.46
N THR A 430 -2.36 -2.14 -28.57
CA THR A 430 -3.35 -2.23 -27.49
C THR A 430 -2.64 -2.34 -26.15
N ASP A 431 -1.75 -3.32 -26.01
CA ASP A 431 -0.97 -3.51 -24.80
C ASP A 431 0.23 -2.57 -24.75
N ARG A 432 0.72 -2.33 -23.52
CA ARG A 432 1.91 -1.55 -23.26
C ARG A 432 2.96 -2.39 -22.52
N LEU A 433 4.18 -2.38 -23.03
CA LEU A 433 5.34 -2.88 -22.31
C LEU A 433 6.05 -1.71 -21.62
N ASP A 434 6.03 -1.72 -20.30
CA ASP A 434 6.63 -0.69 -19.46
C ASP A 434 8.02 -1.12 -18.97
N LEU A 435 9.04 -0.39 -19.41
CA LEU A 435 10.45 -0.60 -19.08
C LEU A 435 11.06 0.63 -18.39
N THR A 436 10.24 1.57 -17.92
CA THR A 436 10.71 2.87 -17.40
C THR A 436 11.54 2.73 -16.12
N ASP A 437 11.39 1.61 -15.41
CA ASP A 437 12.17 1.26 -14.22
C ASP A 437 13.64 0.92 -14.54
N TYR A 438 13.98 0.64 -15.81
CA TYR A 438 15.35 0.33 -16.18
C TYR A 438 16.27 1.56 -16.15
N PRO A 439 17.36 1.54 -15.36
CA PRO A 439 18.20 2.69 -15.18
C PRO A 439 18.98 3.00 -16.45
N PHE A 440 18.97 4.28 -16.83
CA PHE A 440 19.57 4.84 -18.05
C PHE A 440 18.96 4.34 -19.37
N LEU A 441 17.81 3.67 -19.33
CA LEU A 441 17.04 3.35 -20.53
C LEU A 441 16.12 4.54 -20.85
N ARG A 442 16.30 5.17 -22.03
CA ARG A 442 15.61 6.40 -22.44
C ARG A 442 14.98 6.31 -23.82
N THR A 443 15.45 5.38 -24.65
CA THR A 443 14.88 5.12 -25.97
C THR A 443 14.96 3.64 -26.33
N PRO A 444 13.97 3.10 -27.09
CA PRO A 444 14.04 1.74 -27.61
C PRO A 444 15.29 1.44 -28.42
N ALA A 445 15.97 2.44 -28.97
CA ALA A 445 17.22 2.26 -29.71
C ALA A 445 18.40 1.77 -28.85
N GLN A 446 18.28 1.82 -27.51
CA GLN A 446 19.27 1.27 -26.58
C GLN A 446 19.07 -0.22 -26.30
N LEU A 447 17.94 -0.81 -26.73
CA LEU A 447 17.61 -2.21 -26.53
C LEU A 447 18.30 -3.07 -27.61
N ASP A 448 18.75 -4.26 -27.22
CA ASP A 448 18.99 -5.34 -28.18
C ASP A 448 17.63 -5.99 -28.50
N PHE A 449 17.01 -5.53 -29.59
CA PHE A 449 15.70 -5.99 -30.02
C PHE A 449 15.85 -6.96 -31.21
N THR A 450 15.46 -8.21 -31.01
CA THR A 450 15.49 -9.26 -32.04
C THR A 450 14.09 -9.78 -32.32
N SER A 451 13.54 -9.47 -33.49
CA SER A 451 12.28 -10.06 -33.97
C SER A 451 12.39 -11.59 -34.09
N THR A 452 11.36 -12.30 -33.64
CA THR A 452 11.24 -13.77 -33.76
C THR A 452 10.06 -14.14 -34.67
N ALA A 453 9.87 -15.43 -34.94
CA ALA A 453 8.75 -15.88 -35.77
C ALA A 453 7.38 -15.71 -35.09
N GLN A 454 7.34 -15.70 -33.75
CA GLN A 454 6.11 -15.57 -32.95
C GLN A 454 6.03 -14.27 -32.15
N GLY A 455 7.01 -13.36 -32.27
CA GLY A 455 7.02 -12.10 -31.54
C GLY A 455 8.40 -11.44 -31.59
N ALA A 456 9.00 -11.18 -30.44
CA ALA A 456 10.33 -10.59 -30.31
C ALA A 456 11.04 -11.04 -29.01
N ARG A 457 12.37 -10.91 -29.02
CA ARG A 457 13.22 -11.00 -27.84
C ARG A 457 13.83 -9.63 -27.59
N ILE A 458 13.79 -9.18 -26.35
CA ILE A 458 14.35 -7.90 -25.92
C ILE A 458 15.42 -8.18 -24.87
N ALA A 459 16.59 -7.54 -24.99
CA ALA A 459 17.61 -7.61 -23.97
C ALA A 459 18.20 -6.23 -23.64
N TYR A 460 18.44 -5.99 -22.35
CA TYR A 460 19.10 -4.79 -21.85
C TYR A 460 19.92 -5.13 -20.61
N ARG A 461 21.22 -4.78 -20.63
CA ARG A 461 22.16 -4.95 -19.49
C ARG A 461 22.21 -6.36 -18.85
N GLY A 462 21.82 -7.40 -19.58
CA GLY A 462 21.86 -8.79 -19.14
C GLY A 462 20.47 -9.38 -18.84
N GLU A 463 19.47 -8.53 -18.68
CA GLU A 463 18.06 -8.93 -18.54
C GLU A 463 17.48 -9.25 -19.92
N THR A 464 16.60 -10.27 -19.99
CA THR A 464 15.97 -10.73 -21.23
C THR A 464 14.47 -10.88 -21.00
N ILE A 465 13.70 -10.33 -21.95
CA ILE A 465 12.26 -10.47 -22.04
C ILE A 465 11.94 -11.19 -23.35
N GLU A 466 11.22 -12.31 -23.26
CA GLU A 466 10.62 -12.98 -24.40
C GLU A 466 9.18 -12.51 -24.56
N LEU A 467 8.86 -11.94 -25.72
CA LEU A 467 7.57 -11.33 -26.03
C LEU A 467 6.91 -12.15 -27.14
N VAL A 468 5.85 -12.90 -26.81
CA VAL A 468 5.05 -13.65 -27.78
C VAL A 468 3.83 -12.82 -28.15
N SER A 469 3.54 -12.70 -29.45
CA SER A 469 2.35 -12.01 -29.95
C SER A 469 1.10 -12.86 -29.80
N ASP A 470 -0.02 -12.23 -29.45
CA ASP A 470 -1.38 -12.79 -29.47
C ASP A 470 -1.71 -13.56 -30.79
N ALA A 471 -1.30 -13.02 -31.93
CA ALA A 471 -1.52 -13.56 -33.25
C ALA A 471 -0.47 -14.60 -33.65
N GLY A 472 0.55 -14.85 -32.81
CA GLY A 472 1.67 -15.73 -33.10
C GLY A 472 2.52 -15.23 -34.27
N THR A 473 2.62 -13.91 -34.45
CA THR A 473 3.36 -13.28 -35.55
C THR A 473 4.55 -12.45 -35.07
N THR A 474 5.46 -12.12 -35.98
CA THR A 474 6.63 -11.30 -35.67
C THR A 474 6.25 -9.90 -35.17
N LEU A 475 6.90 -9.46 -34.09
CA LEU A 475 6.83 -8.09 -33.58
C LEU A 475 8.07 -7.30 -33.96
N THR A 476 7.88 -6.04 -34.34
CA THR A 476 8.95 -5.06 -34.54
C THR A 476 9.02 -4.09 -33.36
N SER A 477 10.18 -3.48 -33.13
CA SER A 477 10.36 -2.49 -32.05
C SER A 477 9.35 -1.34 -32.15
N ALA A 478 9.03 -0.87 -33.37
CA ALA A 478 8.04 0.19 -33.57
C ALA A 478 6.59 -0.25 -33.27
N GLN A 479 6.28 -1.55 -33.35
CA GLN A 479 4.96 -2.07 -32.95
C GLN A 479 4.84 -2.19 -31.43
N VAL A 480 5.94 -2.45 -30.73
CA VAL A 480 5.96 -2.58 -29.26
C VAL A 480 6.01 -1.21 -28.59
N PHE A 481 6.84 -0.30 -29.09
CA PHE A 481 7.11 0.98 -28.43
C PHE A 481 6.65 2.21 -29.22
N GLY A 482 6.02 2.06 -30.38
CA GLY A 482 5.61 3.21 -31.19
C GLY A 482 6.80 4.13 -31.52
N ALA A 483 6.69 5.40 -31.11
CA ALA A 483 7.72 6.43 -31.31
C ALA A 483 8.82 6.44 -30.22
N GLY A 484 8.60 5.76 -29.08
CA GLY A 484 9.48 5.81 -27.91
C GLY A 484 8.77 5.28 -26.65
N PHE A 485 9.45 5.30 -25.51
CA PHE A 485 8.80 4.98 -24.23
C PHE A 485 7.78 6.07 -23.87
N SER A 486 6.60 5.66 -23.40
CA SER A 486 5.44 6.54 -23.18
C SER A 486 5.16 6.81 -21.70
N GLY A 487 6.20 6.97 -20.87
CA GLY A 487 6.08 7.19 -19.42
C GLY A 487 7.16 8.13 -18.86
N PRO A 488 7.22 8.29 -17.53
CA PRO A 488 8.25 9.09 -16.88
C PRO A 488 9.63 8.40 -16.94
N ASP A 489 10.66 9.14 -16.55
CA ASP A 489 11.96 8.55 -16.24
C ASP A 489 12.00 8.18 -14.75
N HIS A 490 12.15 6.90 -14.40
CA HIS A 490 12.45 6.52 -13.02
C HIS A 490 13.94 6.73 -12.72
N ILE A 491 14.21 7.26 -11.54
CA ILE A 491 15.54 7.46 -11.00
C ILE A 491 15.74 6.49 -9.84
N PRO A 492 16.81 5.69 -9.84
CA PRO A 492 17.13 4.83 -8.71
C PRO A 492 17.24 5.65 -7.43
N VAL A 493 16.45 5.25 -6.42
CA VAL A 493 16.37 5.93 -5.12
C VAL A 493 17.23 5.26 -4.03
N ASP A 494 18.20 4.43 -4.42
CA ASP A 494 19.16 3.87 -3.48
C ASP A 494 20.13 4.95 -2.98
N LEU A 495 19.87 5.41 -1.75
CA LEU A 495 20.57 6.52 -1.09
C LEU A 495 21.75 6.07 -0.22
N GLY A 496 22.13 4.79 -0.26
CA GLY A 496 23.35 4.30 0.36
C GLY A 496 23.13 3.57 1.68
N SER A 497 22.74 2.30 1.55
CA SER A 497 23.22 1.17 2.36
C SER A 497 24.22 0.32 1.56
N GLY A 498 25.00 0.91 0.65
CA GLY A 498 25.50 0.11 -0.48
C GLY A 498 24.33 -0.24 -1.41
N PRO A 499 24.50 -1.13 -2.40
CA PRO A 499 23.38 -1.53 -3.23
C PRO A 499 22.36 -2.24 -2.35
N ASP A 500 21.36 -1.52 -1.83
CA ASP A 500 20.08 -2.12 -1.50
C ASP A 500 19.38 -2.33 -2.84
N ASN A 501 19.94 -3.28 -3.59
CA ASN A 501 19.17 -4.01 -4.54
C ASN A 501 17.98 -4.55 -3.73
N ASN A 502 16.78 -4.54 -4.29
CA ASN A 502 15.83 -5.60 -3.95
C ASN A 502 16.36 -7.01 -4.33
N ALA A 503 17.63 -7.14 -4.75
CA ALA A 503 18.40 -8.36 -4.57
C ALA A 503 18.79 -8.46 -3.09
N SER A 504 18.11 -9.37 -2.39
CA SER A 504 18.77 -10.02 -1.28
C SER A 504 20.14 -10.48 -1.77
N ASP A 505 21.19 -10.21 -0.99
CA ASP A 505 22.43 -10.94 -1.16
C ASP A 505 22.05 -12.42 -1.03
N GLY A 506 21.89 -13.10 -2.16
CA GLY A 506 21.49 -14.50 -2.20
C GLY A 506 22.43 -15.29 -1.31
N VAL A 507 21.92 -15.76 -0.19
CA VAL A 507 22.62 -16.63 0.74
C VAL A 507 21.67 -17.77 1.10
N SER A 508 22.10 -19.00 0.80
CA SER A 508 21.37 -20.22 1.17
C SER A 508 20.94 -20.20 2.65
N GLY A 509 19.62 -20.22 2.89
CA GLY A 509 19.03 -20.35 4.21
C GLY A 509 19.15 -21.78 4.75
N ARG A 510 19.52 -21.92 6.03
CA ARG A 510 19.56 -23.21 6.75
C ARG A 510 18.60 -23.18 7.93
N PHE A 511 17.52 -23.96 7.88
CA PHE A 511 16.61 -24.12 9.01
C PHE A 511 17.19 -25.06 10.07
N THR A 512 17.28 -24.61 11.32
CA THR A 512 17.72 -25.44 12.46
C THR A 512 16.66 -25.39 13.55
N LEU A 513 15.95 -26.50 13.77
CA LEU A 513 15.13 -26.67 14.97
C LEU A 513 16.06 -26.81 16.19
N ASN A 514 15.85 -25.96 17.20
CA ASN A 514 16.66 -25.74 18.42
C ASN A 514 17.61 -26.90 18.85
N SER A 515 18.91 -26.58 18.98
CA SER A 515 20.02 -27.49 19.24
C SER A 515 20.48 -27.53 20.70
N ALA A 516 19.66 -28.07 21.61
CA ALA A 516 20.12 -28.36 22.97
C ALA A 516 20.21 -29.85 23.35
N SER A 517 19.60 -30.76 22.59
CA SER A 517 19.84 -32.21 22.68
C SER A 517 19.26 -32.96 21.47
N SER A 518 19.67 -34.22 21.24
CA SER A 518 19.13 -35.02 20.12
C SER A 518 17.62 -35.25 20.30
N ASN A 519 16.80 -34.77 19.38
CA ASN A 519 15.37 -35.07 19.39
C ASN A 519 15.07 -36.25 18.45
N ALA A 520 15.00 -37.47 19.00
CA ALA A 520 14.67 -38.66 18.22
C ALA A 520 13.27 -38.60 17.58
N ALA A 521 12.38 -37.71 18.04
CA ALA A 521 11.07 -37.46 17.45
C ALA A 521 11.14 -36.57 16.19
N ALA A 522 12.16 -35.73 16.01
CA ALA A 522 12.25 -34.84 14.82
C ALA A 522 12.94 -35.50 13.60
N GLY A 523 13.76 -36.54 13.79
CA GLY A 523 14.51 -37.12 12.67
C GLY A 523 13.67 -37.87 11.63
N ASN A 524 13.85 -37.57 10.33
CA ASN A 524 13.01 -38.03 9.20
C ASN A 524 11.54 -37.60 9.27
N ALA A 525 11.23 -36.49 9.94
CA ALA A 525 9.92 -35.87 9.83
C ALA A 525 9.77 -35.19 8.47
N GLU A 526 8.57 -35.27 7.89
CA GLU A 526 8.20 -34.49 6.73
C GLU A 526 7.76 -33.10 7.20
N ILE A 527 8.39 -32.08 6.64
CA ILE A 527 8.13 -30.68 6.93
C ILE A 527 7.41 -30.11 5.73
N ARG A 528 6.25 -29.50 5.97
CA ARG A 528 5.48 -28.80 4.95
C ARG A 528 5.32 -27.36 5.39
N PHE A 529 5.75 -26.43 4.55
CA PHE A 529 5.51 -25.01 4.76
C PHE A 529 4.67 -24.50 3.60
N THR A 530 3.52 -23.92 3.89
CA THR A 530 2.61 -23.33 2.90
C THR A 530 2.62 -21.83 3.13
N PRO A 531 3.44 -21.07 2.39
CA PRO A 531 3.42 -19.62 2.52
C PRO A 531 2.13 -19.05 1.94
N ASP A 532 1.71 -17.91 2.47
CA ASP A 532 0.42 -17.30 2.15
C ASP A 532 0.30 -17.02 0.65
N GLY A 533 -0.85 -17.40 0.08
CA GLY A 533 -1.10 -17.22 -1.36
C GLY A 533 -0.35 -18.20 -2.29
N GLY A 534 0.39 -19.18 -1.75
CA GLY A 534 1.18 -20.10 -2.54
C GLY A 534 0.90 -21.60 -2.32
N SER A 535 1.71 -22.42 -3.00
CA SER A 535 1.68 -23.88 -2.85
C SER A 535 2.63 -24.36 -1.74
N ALA A 536 2.29 -25.50 -1.12
CA ALA A 536 3.09 -26.12 -0.08
C ALA A 536 4.48 -26.54 -0.58
N LEU A 537 5.52 -26.12 0.14
CA LEU A 537 6.90 -26.56 0.00
C LEU A 537 7.16 -27.70 0.98
N VAL A 538 7.86 -28.75 0.53
CA VAL A 538 8.05 -29.98 1.31
C VAL A 538 9.54 -30.30 1.46
N ALA A 539 9.97 -30.58 2.69
CA ALA A 539 11.31 -31.02 3.04
C ALA A 539 11.29 -32.22 3.99
N GLN A 540 12.45 -32.87 4.15
CA GLN A 540 12.65 -33.96 5.10
C GLN A 540 13.71 -33.57 6.13
N ALA A 541 13.38 -33.71 7.42
CA ALA A 541 14.30 -33.40 8.50
C ALA A 541 15.37 -34.50 8.66
N ASN A 542 16.62 -34.11 8.91
CA ASN A 542 17.73 -35.00 9.18
C ASN A 542 17.66 -35.59 10.61
N ALA A 543 18.62 -36.44 11.00
CA ALA A 543 18.61 -37.12 12.31
C ALA A 543 18.64 -36.17 13.54
N GLN A 544 18.96 -34.90 13.34
CA GLN A 544 18.98 -33.85 14.35
C GLN A 544 17.71 -33.00 14.35
N GLY A 545 16.79 -33.22 13.39
CA GLY A 545 15.60 -32.39 13.18
C GLY A 545 15.84 -31.21 12.24
N GLU A 546 17.01 -31.08 11.62
CA GLU A 546 17.28 -29.96 10.70
C GLU A 546 16.71 -30.28 9.31
N PHE A 547 16.11 -29.32 8.62
CA PHE A 547 15.58 -29.47 7.27
C PHE A 547 15.96 -28.26 6.42
N GLU A 548 15.79 -28.35 5.10
CA GLU A 548 16.08 -27.25 4.18
C GLU A 548 14.89 -27.08 3.24
N LEU A 549 14.26 -25.91 3.30
CA LEU A 549 13.28 -25.45 2.33
C LEU A 549 14.00 -24.45 1.43
N ASP A 550 13.94 -24.66 0.11
CA ASP A 550 14.58 -23.80 -0.88
C ASP A 550 13.76 -22.51 -1.06
N LEU A 551 13.73 -21.69 0.00
CA LEU A 551 13.09 -20.38 0.02
C LEU A 551 14.14 -19.29 -0.28
N PRO A 552 13.80 -18.27 -1.08
CA PRO A 552 14.65 -17.09 -1.22
C PRO A 552 14.75 -16.33 0.11
N ASP A 553 15.59 -15.30 0.19
CA ASP A 553 15.63 -14.47 1.39
C ASP A 553 14.39 -13.57 1.47
N GLY A 554 13.89 -13.34 2.68
CA GLY A 554 12.71 -12.53 2.91
C GLY A 554 11.93 -12.95 4.14
N THR A 555 10.82 -12.25 4.39
CA THR A 555 9.84 -12.66 5.38
C THR A 555 8.68 -13.38 4.71
N PHE A 556 8.40 -14.63 5.10
CA PHE A 556 7.32 -15.43 4.54
C PHE A 556 6.32 -15.79 5.64
N PRO A 557 5.17 -15.12 5.73
CA PRO A 557 4.07 -15.64 6.52
C PRO A 557 3.51 -16.90 5.86
N GLY A 558 3.11 -17.88 6.67
CA GLY A 558 2.56 -19.13 6.17
C GLY A 558 2.22 -20.13 7.25
N GLN A 559 1.65 -21.25 6.84
CA GLN A 559 1.36 -22.39 7.71
C GLN A 559 2.49 -23.42 7.67
N LEU A 560 3.01 -23.79 8.83
CA LEU A 560 3.99 -24.87 9.01
C LEU A 560 3.31 -26.11 9.56
N ASP A 561 3.38 -27.23 8.84
CA ASP A 561 2.96 -28.56 9.28
C ASP A 561 4.16 -29.50 9.38
N ILE A 562 4.21 -30.27 10.47
CA ILE A 562 5.22 -31.31 10.70
C ILE A 562 4.51 -32.64 10.95
N VAL A 563 4.87 -33.68 10.19
CA VAL A 563 4.32 -35.02 10.37
C VAL A 563 5.44 -36.06 10.31
N LYS A 564 5.39 -37.05 11.20
CA LYS A 564 6.34 -38.17 11.16
C LYS A 564 5.66 -39.51 11.43
N SER A 565 5.92 -40.45 10.53
CA SER A 565 5.51 -41.84 10.67
C SER A 565 6.21 -42.52 11.85
N TYR A 566 5.45 -43.22 12.69
CA TYR A 566 6.00 -44.02 13.78
C TYR A 566 6.65 -45.30 13.26
N SER A 567 7.78 -45.70 13.86
CA SER A 567 8.40 -47.01 13.61
C SER A 567 8.01 -47.98 14.72
N THR A 568 7.29 -49.04 14.37
CA THR A 568 6.86 -50.10 15.31
C THR A 568 8.03 -50.90 15.91
N ALA A 569 9.28 -50.59 15.55
CA ALA A 569 10.48 -51.18 16.15
C ALA A 569 10.91 -50.50 17.46
N SER A 570 10.33 -49.34 17.84
CA SER A 570 10.77 -48.58 19.04
C SER A 570 10.26 -49.14 20.38
N ASN A 571 9.23 -49.99 20.36
CA ASN A 571 8.51 -50.50 21.55
C ASN A 571 7.94 -49.42 22.49
N GLU A 572 7.87 -48.16 22.04
CA GLU A 572 7.29 -47.05 22.81
C GLU A 572 5.78 -47.22 23.02
N ILE A 573 5.07 -47.75 22.03
CA ILE A 573 3.67 -48.15 22.14
C ILE A 573 3.60 -49.61 22.57
N ASN A 574 3.02 -49.86 23.74
CA ASN A 574 2.97 -51.19 24.32
C ASN A 574 1.54 -51.55 24.80
N ALA A 575 1.35 -52.80 25.23
CA ALA A 575 0.01 -53.28 25.60
C ALA A 575 -0.56 -52.59 26.86
N LEU A 576 0.28 -51.93 27.66
CA LEU A 576 -0.16 -51.13 28.80
C LEU A 576 -0.87 -49.86 28.34
N ASP A 577 -0.42 -49.24 27.24
CA ASP A 577 -1.07 -48.07 26.64
C ASP A 577 -2.52 -48.39 26.26
N ALA A 578 -2.71 -49.51 25.54
CA ALA A 578 -4.05 -50.01 25.20
C ALA A 578 -4.92 -50.25 26.44
N LEU A 579 -4.32 -50.71 27.54
CA LEU A 579 -5.06 -50.94 28.79
C LEU A 579 -5.50 -49.63 29.45
N GLN A 580 -4.68 -48.56 29.46
CA GLN A 580 -5.18 -47.30 30.00
C GLN A 580 -6.14 -46.57 29.07
N VAL A 581 -6.00 -46.67 27.74
CA VAL A 581 -7.04 -46.17 26.82
C VAL A 581 -8.37 -46.84 27.08
N LEU A 582 -8.36 -48.16 27.35
CA LEU A 582 -9.58 -48.86 27.75
C LEU A 582 -10.15 -48.33 29.07
N ARG A 583 -9.31 -47.98 30.05
CA ARG A 583 -9.75 -47.33 31.30
C ARG A 583 -10.37 -45.95 31.04
N ILE A 584 -9.71 -45.11 30.25
CA ILE A 584 -10.18 -43.78 29.87
C ILE A 584 -11.55 -43.87 29.17
N SER A 585 -11.70 -44.83 28.24
CA SER A 585 -12.95 -45.04 27.50
C SER A 585 -14.16 -45.31 28.40
N VAL A 586 -13.95 -45.95 29.55
CA VAL A 586 -15.00 -46.24 30.54
C VAL A 586 -15.08 -45.20 31.66
N GLY A 587 -14.30 -44.12 31.58
CA GLY A 587 -14.32 -43.00 32.53
C GLY A 587 -13.55 -43.26 33.82
N LEU A 588 -12.59 -44.19 33.77
CA LEU A 588 -11.65 -44.42 34.86
C LEU A 588 -10.33 -43.69 34.57
N ASP A 589 -9.73 -43.12 35.61
CA ASP A 589 -8.38 -42.56 35.49
C ASP A 589 -7.38 -43.66 35.12
N PRO A 590 -6.40 -43.37 34.24
CA PRO A 590 -5.21 -44.19 34.06
C PRO A 590 -4.51 -44.55 35.36
N THR A 591 -3.66 -45.57 35.35
CA THR A 591 -2.93 -45.98 36.56
C THR A 591 -1.92 -44.95 37.06
N PHE A 592 -1.57 -43.96 36.23
CA PHE A 592 -0.66 -42.86 36.57
C PHE A 592 -1.37 -41.61 37.12
N GLY A 593 -2.71 -41.58 37.14
CA GLY A 593 -3.49 -40.43 37.62
C GLY A 593 -4.49 -39.94 36.56
N PRO A 594 -5.17 -38.81 36.81
CA PRO A 594 -6.09 -38.20 35.85
C PRO A 594 -5.39 -37.88 34.54
N ALA A 595 -6.01 -38.24 33.41
CA ALA A 595 -5.49 -37.95 32.07
C ALA A 595 -5.52 -36.44 31.76
N THR A 596 -4.44 -35.92 31.16
CA THR A 596 -4.36 -34.56 30.63
C THR A 596 -4.94 -34.48 29.21
N ALA A 597 -4.99 -33.27 28.64
CA ALA A 597 -5.45 -33.06 27.27
C ALA A 597 -4.60 -33.81 26.25
N GLU A 598 -3.28 -33.80 26.45
CA GLU A 598 -2.31 -34.46 25.61
C GLU A 598 -2.44 -36.00 25.73
N ASN A 599 -2.77 -36.53 26.92
CA ASN A 599 -3.10 -37.94 27.07
C ASN A 599 -4.37 -38.33 26.28
N PHE A 600 -5.36 -37.44 26.18
CA PHE A 600 -6.54 -37.68 25.35
C PHE A 600 -6.16 -37.64 23.86
N ILE A 601 -5.34 -36.69 23.41
CA ILE A 601 -4.85 -36.67 22.02
C ILE A 601 -4.10 -37.97 21.70
N ALA A 602 -3.15 -38.38 22.55
CA ALA A 602 -2.41 -39.63 22.37
C ALA A 602 -3.33 -40.86 22.37
N ALA A 603 -4.44 -40.83 23.11
CA ALA A 603 -5.39 -41.93 23.18
C ALA A 603 -6.29 -42.02 21.94
N ASP A 604 -6.61 -40.92 21.25
CA ASP A 604 -7.46 -40.89 20.04
C ASP A 604 -6.66 -41.23 18.78
N ILE A 605 -6.13 -42.45 18.71
CA ILE A 605 -5.34 -42.88 17.55
C ILE A 605 -6.20 -43.02 16.28
N THR A 606 -7.51 -43.23 16.43
CA THR A 606 -8.42 -43.33 15.28
C THR A 606 -8.82 -41.96 14.72
N ARG A 607 -8.57 -40.89 15.49
CA ARG A 607 -8.91 -39.49 15.18
C ARG A 607 -10.41 -39.30 14.92
N ASP A 608 -11.25 -40.01 15.69
CA ASP A 608 -12.70 -39.91 15.58
C ASP A 608 -13.30 -38.86 16.53
N GLY A 609 -12.46 -38.22 17.35
CA GLY A 609 -12.81 -37.19 18.32
C GLY A 609 -13.25 -37.74 19.67
N THR A 610 -13.23 -39.07 19.89
CA THR A 610 -13.68 -39.71 21.13
C THR A 610 -12.79 -40.87 21.55
N ILE A 611 -12.52 -41.01 22.86
CA ILE A 611 -11.72 -42.12 23.36
C ILE A 611 -12.60 -43.34 23.60
N ASN A 612 -12.42 -44.37 22.79
CA ASN A 612 -13.25 -45.56 22.81
C ASN A 612 -12.45 -46.87 22.69
N ALA A 613 -13.16 -48.00 22.65
CA ALA A 613 -12.53 -49.32 22.63
C ALA A 613 -11.82 -49.62 21.29
N LEU A 614 -12.16 -48.91 20.21
CA LEU A 614 -11.49 -49.04 18.91
C LEU A 614 -10.08 -48.44 18.98
N ASP A 615 -9.89 -47.34 19.70
CA ASP A 615 -8.56 -46.77 19.92
C ASP A 615 -7.68 -47.74 20.71
N ALA A 616 -8.20 -48.29 21.81
CA ALA A 616 -7.50 -49.29 22.60
C ALA A 616 -7.13 -50.53 21.75
N LEU A 617 -8.03 -50.95 20.84
CA LEU A 617 -7.78 -52.06 19.94
C LEU A 617 -6.68 -51.73 18.91
N ALA A 618 -6.71 -50.54 18.31
CA ALA A 618 -5.70 -50.09 17.35
C ALA A 618 -4.31 -50.01 18.01
N ILE A 619 -4.23 -49.42 19.21
CA ILE A 619 -3.00 -49.37 20.02
C ILE A 619 -2.52 -50.79 20.36
N LEU A 620 -3.42 -51.69 20.75
CA LEU A 620 -3.06 -53.08 21.05
C LEU A 620 -2.51 -53.78 19.80
N GLN A 621 -3.16 -53.62 18.65
CA GLN A 621 -2.71 -54.19 17.37
C GLN A 621 -1.30 -53.72 17.03
N ILE A 622 -1.02 -52.42 17.16
CA ILE A 622 0.32 -51.84 16.98
C ILE A 622 1.32 -52.48 17.94
N SER A 623 0.99 -52.54 19.23
CA SER A 623 1.89 -53.05 20.28
C SER A 623 2.31 -54.51 20.09
N VAL A 624 1.48 -55.33 19.43
CA VAL A 624 1.74 -56.76 19.17
C VAL A 624 2.13 -57.04 17.71
N GLY A 625 2.37 -56.00 16.91
CA GLY A 625 2.83 -56.11 15.52
C GLY A 625 1.76 -56.66 14.55
N GLN A 626 0.48 -56.46 14.84
CA GLN A 626 -0.62 -56.77 13.93
C GLN A 626 -0.91 -55.58 13.01
N SER A 627 -1.37 -55.85 11.79
CA SER A 627 -1.80 -54.80 10.86
C SER A 627 -3.04 -54.09 11.40
N THR A 628 -3.07 -52.76 11.25
CA THR A 628 -4.17 -51.87 11.63
C THR A 628 -4.43 -50.89 10.49
N SER A 629 -5.66 -50.35 10.39
CA SER A 629 -6.00 -49.24 9.49
C SER A 629 -5.62 -47.86 10.06
N HIS A 630 -5.26 -47.80 11.34
CA HIS A 630 -4.91 -46.57 12.06
C HIS A 630 -3.47 -46.70 12.54
N ASN A 631 -2.55 -46.05 11.83
CA ASN A 631 -1.13 -46.09 12.18
C ASN A 631 -0.84 -45.09 13.31
N ALA A 632 0.11 -45.44 14.16
CA ALA A 632 0.70 -44.46 15.05
C ALA A 632 1.51 -43.44 14.24
N GLU A 633 1.39 -42.18 14.60
CA GLU A 633 2.09 -41.05 13.99
C GLU A 633 2.43 -40.06 15.09
N TRP A 634 3.53 -39.36 14.90
CA TRP A 634 3.81 -38.16 15.70
C TRP A 634 3.06 -37.00 15.09
N VAL A 635 2.28 -36.31 15.92
CA VAL A 635 1.64 -35.04 15.58
C VAL A 635 2.33 -33.91 16.34
N PHE A 636 2.38 -32.73 15.72
CA PHE A 636 3.02 -31.54 16.26
C PHE A 636 1.99 -30.43 16.32
N LEU A 637 1.84 -29.85 17.51
CA LEU A 637 0.94 -28.74 17.79
C LEU A 637 1.77 -27.51 18.15
N ASP A 638 1.24 -26.32 17.84
CA ASP A 638 1.79 -25.07 18.36
C ASP A 638 1.97 -25.14 19.89
N GLY A 639 3.11 -24.66 20.40
CA GLY A 639 3.42 -24.60 21.83
C GLY A 639 2.41 -23.78 22.63
N ASP A 640 1.75 -22.82 22.00
CA ASP A 640 0.72 -21.96 22.60
C ASP A 640 -0.72 -22.45 22.33
N ALA A 641 -0.91 -23.66 21.77
CA ALA A 641 -2.23 -24.21 21.47
C ALA A 641 -3.14 -24.31 22.72
N ASP A 642 -4.36 -23.79 22.64
CA ASP A 642 -5.36 -23.92 23.71
C ASP A 642 -5.99 -25.32 23.72
N LEU A 643 -5.52 -26.17 24.62
CA LEU A 643 -6.03 -27.54 24.80
C LEU A 643 -7.12 -27.66 25.87
N SER A 644 -7.61 -26.56 26.44
CA SER A 644 -8.52 -26.57 27.59
C SER A 644 -9.89 -27.21 27.33
N ALA A 645 -10.31 -27.25 26.06
CA ALA A 645 -11.57 -27.85 25.63
C ALA A 645 -11.48 -29.38 25.39
N ILE A 646 -10.28 -29.96 25.45
CA ILE A 646 -10.05 -31.37 25.16
C ILE A 646 -10.51 -32.26 26.32
N SER A 647 -11.27 -33.29 26.00
CA SER A 647 -11.73 -34.30 26.95
C SER A 647 -11.92 -35.65 26.27
N ARG A 648 -12.18 -36.71 27.03
CA ARG A 648 -12.45 -38.05 26.48
C ARG A 648 -13.58 -38.12 25.43
N ASN A 649 -14.49 -37.15 25.39
CA ASN A 649 -15.61 -37.10 24.45
C ASN A 649 -15.48 -35.97 23.40
N ASN A 650 -14.35 -35.25 23.41
CA ASN A 650 -14.09 -34.13 22.52
C ASN A 650 -12.57 -33.97 22.35
N VAL A 651 -11.99 -34.68 21.38
CA VAL A 651 -10.56 -34.62 21.05
C VAL A 651 -10.40 -33.93 19.69
N VAL A 652 -10.60 -32.62 19.69
CA VAL A 652 -10.42 -31.77 18.51
C VAL A 652 -9.25 -30.83 18.76
N TYR A 653 -8.28 -30.83 17.85
CA TYR A 653 -7.07 -30.03 17.94
C TYR A 653 -6.57 -29.69 16.52
N GLU A 654 -5.81 -28.62 16.40
CA GLU A 654 -5.14 -28.24 15.17
C GLU A 654 -3.67 -28.69 15.22
N THR A 655 -3.14 -29.06 14.05
CA THR A 655 -1.72 -29.38 13.89
C THR A 655 -1.04 -28.26 13.14
N GLY A 656 0.27 -28.13 13.36
CA GLY A 656 1.06 -27.07 12.75
C GLY A 656 0.99 -25.75 13.54
N ALA A 657 1.61 -24.72 12.96
CA ALA A 657 1.66 -23.37 13.51
C ALA A 657 1.65 -22.33 12.36
N GLU A 658 1.09 -21.16 12.63
CA GLU A 658 1.27 -19.99 11.77
C GLU A 658 2.63 -19.37 12.06
N VAL A 659 3.43 -19.18 11.01
CA VAL A 659 4.81 -18.77 11.20
C VAL A 659 5.23 -17.70 10.19
N PRO A 660 5.87 -16.61 10.66
CA PRO A 660 6.70 -15.78 9.81
C PRO A 660 8.10 -16.39 9.74
N VAL A 661 8.52 -16.85 8.56
CA VAL A 661 9.92 -17.20 8.30
C VAL A 661 10.69 -15.92 8.06
N ILE A 662 11.73 -15.61 8.83
CA ILE A 662 12.52 -14.38 8.69
C ILE A 662 13.97 -14.77 8.39
N ASP A 663 14.52 -14.36 7.25
CA ASP A 663 15.95 -14.48 6.92
C ASP A 663 16.57 -15.86 7.24
N GLY A 664 15.89 -16.93 6.81
CA GLY A 664 16.33 -18.31 7.00
C GLY A 664 16.26 -18.83 8.46
N ALA A 665 15.70 -18.05 9.38
CA ALA A 665 15.43 -18.45 10.75
C ALA A 665 13.92 -18.62 10.99
N LEU A 666 13.58 -19.79 11.50
CA LEU A 666 12.24 -20.14 11.95
C LEU A 666 12.39 -20.79 13.32
N GLU A 667 12.04 -20.04 14.38
CA GLU A 667 12.00 -20.56 15.74
C GLU A 667 10.54 -20.71 16.13
N VAL A 668 10.09 -21.96 16.23
CA VAL A 668 8.72 -22.31 16.57
C VAL A 668 8.78 -23.32 17.70
N ASP A 669 8.19 -22.97 18.83
CA ASP A 669 7.99 -23.90 19.92
C ASP A 669 6.82 -24.81 19.55
N MET A 670 7.08 -26.11 19.44
CA MET A 670 6.07 -27.12 19.08
C MET A 670 6.01 -28.21 20.13
N SER A 671 4.79 -28.62 20.48
CA SER A 671 4.53 -29.80 21.31
C SER A 671 4.35 -31.04 20.43
N SER A 672 5.14 -32.09 20.66
CA SER A 672 5.04 -33.35 19.90
C SER A 672 4.30 -34.42 20.70
N ILE A 673 3.28 -35.04 20.11
CA ILE A 673 2.50 -36.12 20.73
C ILE A 673 2.56 -37.36 19.84
N LEU A 674 2.97 -38.51 20.41
CA LEU A 674 2.92 -39.79 19.72
C LEU A 674 1.55 -40.43 19.93
N LEU A 675 0.76 -40.51 18.85
CA LEU A 675 -0.53 -41.19 18.89
C LEU A 675 -0.35 -42.67 19.23
N GLY A 676 -1.00 -43.09 20.31
CA GLY A 676 -0.97 -44.44 20.86
C GLY A 676 -0.01 -44.67 22.03
N ASN A 677 0.86 -43.71 22.36
CA ASN A 677 1.70 -43.76 23.57
C ASN A 677 1.18 -42.77 24.60
N ILE A 678 0.54 -43.29 25.65
CA ILE A 678 -0.22 -42.46 26.59
C ILE A 678 0.51 -42.24 27.91
N GLU A 679 1.61 -42.94 28.16
CA GLU A 679 2.41 -42.79 29.39
C GLU A 679 3.56 -41.77 29.25
N ALA A 680 3.96 -41.44 28.02
CA ALA A 680 5.12 -40.57 27.75
C ALA A 680 4.75 -39.16 27.26
N VAL A 681 3.54 -38.69 27.60
CA VAL A 681 3.02 -37.40 27.13
C VAL A 681 3.49 -36.23 27.97
#